data_AF-A0AA87IYC1-F1
#
_entry.id   AF-A0AA87IYC1-F1
#
_cell.length_a   1.000
_cell.length_b   1.000
_cell.length_c   1.000
_cell.angle_alpha   90.00
_cell.angle_beta   90.00
_cell.angle_gamma   90.00
#
_symmetry.space_group_name_H-M   'P 1'
#
loop_
_entity.id
_entity.type
_entity.pdbx_description
1 polymer ?
#
loop_
_entity_poly.entity_id
_entity_poly.type
_entity_poly.pdbx_seq_one_letter_code
_entity_poly.pdbx_strand_id
1 'polypeptide(L)'
;NGATDNGVANSTVLGQGASITAGLTGSNVAIGQGSAATAAAVPTSGATIGGTAYTFAGATPTGVVSFGTAGNERQLTNVAAGQLSATSTDAVNGSQLFATNTAVTNITNGGGIKYFHANSTLPDSSAIGTDSVAVGPNAVSNGVGTVAIGNGANAGSTGSSIAIGQNASANASTASGAAVAIGLGNQATGDGAVSIGDPNIVSGQGAVGLGYNNTVTGNGSLGLGNQNTANGTGAVALGNQNSATGDGALAIGTNNTATGIGSLALGSNVTTSANNTLAIGTNASATAQGAAAIGNNSNGFGINSTALGNNSSASADHATAVGNTSLASGISSVAVGDSATSSGVYSVAVGQASQATGADASAFGVQATSSGDFSTSIGQASVASGVGATSLGVQAKATGAFGTALGQASTAAGISAVAVGVVASGGGDHSVAVGDSANSSGNTSVAIGYNAASSGVGALALGTGASAANPNDVALGSGSVTAAPNPTASTTIQGTTYNFAGATPTSVVSVGSVGAERQITNVAAGQITATSTDAINGSQLFATNSAVNNIVNGGGIKYFHANSTLADSSATGTDAIAIGPQAVASATDAFAAGVSADAAGANSTAVGSGAKASNGYDVALGSGALASGGNAAINSAIAIGSGQATNAGGIAIGNAFNGGPQASGRDSVAIGTQAKATANISTAIGAGSTASGAGSFAGGQSSVASQTNTVALGFGASAGAQAGDVALGSGSTTAAVVATTGDTINGNAYTYAGTAPTSTLSVGGVGAERTITNVAAGRVSATSTDAINGSQLFATNTEVGKVGTTVNNIVNGGGIKYFHSNSTLPDSTATGTDSVAIGPNAVANNAGDIALGSGSTTAAVVATTGDTINGNAYTYAGTTPTSTLSVGAPGAERTITNVAAGRVSASSTDAINGSQLFATNTEVGKVGTTVNNIVNGGGIKYFHSNSTLPDSTATGTDSVAIGPNAVANNAGDVALGSGSVTAAAVPTASTTIQGVTYNFAGATPTSVVSVGAPGAERQITNVAAGQLSGTSTDAVNGSQLYATNTAVNNITNGKAGPFVSDSSVTSTQPVSSGANALAGGFGASATGAASSVIGNGATDNGVANSTVLGQGASITAGLTGS
;
A
#
# COMPACT_ATOMS: atom_id res chain seq x y z
N ASN A 1 48.03 61.42 -115.31
CA ASN A 1 47.40 60.87 -114.09
C ASN A 1 47.64 61.65 -112.80
N GLY A 2 48.65 62.53 -112.70
CA GLY A 2 48.76 63.44 -111.54
C GLY A 2 49.07 62.74 -110.21
N ALA A 3 49.68 61.56 -110.24
CA ALA A 3 50.20 60.90 -109.06
C ALA A 3 51.61 61.44 -108.75
N THR A 4 51.93 61.76 -107.50
CA THR A 4 53.25 62.32 -107.14
C THR A 4 53.75 61.79 -105.79
N ASP A 5 55.00 61.31 -105.75
CA ASP A 5 55.69 60.98 -104.49
C ASP A 5 56.28 62.23 -103.79
N ASN A 6 56.25 63.37 -104.48
CA ASN A 6 56.83 64.65 -104.10
C ASN A 6 58.27 64.54 -103.57
N GLY A 7 59.06 63.61 -104.11
CA GLY A 7 60.47 63.40 -103.76
C GLY A 7 60.71 62.61 -102.46
N VAL A 8 59.69 61.98 -101.88
CA VAL A 8 59.86 61.14 -100.68
C VAL A 8 60.43 59.77 -101.06
N ALA A 9 61.71 59.55 -100.74
CA ALA A 9 62.45 58.34 -101.09
C ALA A 9 61.76 57.03 -100.63
N ASN A 10 61.90 55.97 -101.44
CA ASN A 10 61.33 54.64 -101.21
C ASN A 10 59.79 54.60 -101.11
N SER A 11 59.09 55.57 -101.69
CA SER A 11 57.63 55.60 -101.73
C SER A 11 57.03 54.92 -102.97
N THR A 12 55.78 54.47 -102.87
CA THR A 12 55.02 53.90 -104.00
C THR A 12 53.65 54.58 -104.14
N VAL A 13 53.33 55.10 -105.33
CA VAL A 13 52.08 55.82 -105.60
C VAL A 13 51.34 55.18 -106.77
N LEU A 14 50.08 54.76 -106.56
CA LEU A 14 49.33 53.97 -107.53
C LEU A 14 47.85 54.39 -107.61
N GLY A 15 47.55 55.36 -108.47
CA GLY A 15 46.20 55.87 -108.75
C GLY A 15 46.26 57.22 -109.46
N GLN A 16 45.16 57.68 -110.09
CA GLN A 16 45.11 59.10 -110.49
C GLN A 16 45.09 59.99 -109.23
N GLY A 17 45.73 61.16 -109.25
CA GLY A 17 45.75 62.11 -108.12
C GLY A 17 46.34 61.60 -106.80
N ALA A 18 46.91 60.39 -106.75
CA ALA A 18 47.45 59.81 -105.53
C ALA A 18 48.77 60.52 -105.15
N SER A 19 48.96 60.89 -103.88
CA SER A 19 50.15 61.65 -103.47
C SER A 19 50.78 61.23 -102.15
N ILE A 20 52.07 61.47 -102.00
CA ILE A 20 52.77 61.45 -100.71
C ILE A 20 53.11 62.90 -100.38
N THR A 21 52.76 63.41 -99.21
CA THR A 21 53.09 64.80 -98.86
C THR A 21 54.61 64.96 -98.74
N ALA A 22 55.15 66.05 -99.28
CA ALA A 22 56.58 66.34 -99.22
C ALA A 22 57.07 66.43 -97.77
N GLY A 23 58.22 65.83 -97.47
CA GLY A 23 58.84 65.85 -96.14
C GLY A 23 58.45 64.70 -95.20
N LEU A 24 57.60 63.75 -95.63
CA LEU A 24 57.43 62.48 -94.92
C LEU A 24 58.75 61.66 -94.95
N THR A 25 58.92 60.78 -93.97
CA THR A 25 60.03 59.82 -93.89
C THR A 25 59.49 58.39 -93.83
N GLY A 26 60.33 57.42 -94.22
CA GLY A 26 59.92 56.00 -94.34
C GLY A 26 59.43 55.61 -95.74
N SER A 27 59.20 54.30 -95.92
CA SER A 27 58.75 53.69 -97.18
C SER A 27 57.22 53.77 -97.28
N ASN A 28 56.71 54.91 -97.75
CA ASN A 28 55.28 55.23 -97.71
C ASN A 28 54.57 54.83 -99.01
N VAL A 29 53.31 54.41 -98.91
CA VAL A 29 52.54 53.90 -100.04
C VAL A 29 51.18 54.58 -100.11
N ALA A 30 50.78 55.11 -101.27
CA ALA A 30 49.43 55.65 -101.49
C ALA A 30 48.76 54.99 -102.69
N ILE A 31 47.65 54.28 -102.46
CA ILE A 31 46.96 53.45 -103.46
C ILE A 31 45.51 53.91 -103.61
N GLY A 32 45.06 54.13 -104.85
CA GLY A 32 43.71 54.58 -105.19
C GLY A 32 43.62 56.03 -105.68
N GLN A 33 42.50 56.38 -106.31
CA GLN A 33 42.22 57.72 -106.86
C GLN A 33 42.25 58.79 -105.74
N GLY A 34 43.11 59.79 -105.84
CA GLY A 34 43.20 60.88 -104.85
C GLY A 34 43.65 60.45 -103.45
N SER A 35 44.19 59.24 -103.26
CA SER A 35 44.70 58.80 -101.96
C SER A 35 45.95 59.59 -101.58
N ALA A 36 46.05 60.05 -100.33
CA ALA A 36 47.21 60.80 -99.86
C ALA A 36 47.81 60.19 -98.59
N ALA A 37 49.12 59.96 -98.57
CA ALA A 37 49.87 59.75 -97.33
C ALA A 37 50.34 61.11 -96.82
N THR A 38 49.60 61.67 -95.85
CA THR A 38 49.78 63.05 -95.36
C THR A 38 50.51 63.16 -94.03
N ALA A 39 50.72 62.04 -93.33
CA ALA A 39 51.43 61.95 -92.06
C ALA A 39 52.39 60.75 -92.06
N ALA A 40 53.49 60.86 -91.30
CA ALA A 40 54.44 59.77 -91.11
C ALA A 40 53.87 58.67 -90.21
N ALA A 41 54.48 57.48 -90.22
CA ALA A 41 54.11 56.40 -89.32
C ALA A 41 54.31 56.80 -87.86
N VAL A 42 53.26 56.65 -87.05
CA VAL A 42 53.30 56.91 -85.61
C VAL A 42 53.68 55.61 -84.89
N PRO A 43 54.79 55.57 -84.12
CA PRO A 43 55.14 54.41 -83.32
C PRO A 43 54.11 54.14 -82.22
N THR A 44 53.52 52.95 -82.21
CA THR A 44 52.52 52.51 -81.22
C THR A 44 52.98 51.22 -80.57
N SER A 45 53.79 51.35 -79.50
CA SER A 45 54.40 50.21 -78.81
C SER A 45 53.43 49.34 -77.99
N GLY A 46 52.19 49.78 -77.80
CA GLY A 46 51.20 49.07 -77.02
C GLY A 46 49.95 49.90 -76.73
N ALA A 47 49.03 49.33 -75.96
CA ALA A 47 47.88 50.01 -75.38
C ALA A 47 47.55 49.44 -73.99
N THR A 48 46.98 50.27 -73.12
CA THR A 48 46.44 49.82 -71.83
C THR A 48 44.95 49.54 -72.00
N ILE A 49 44.53 48.29 -71.83
CA ILE A 49 43.13 47.85 -71.93
C ILE A 49 42.72 47.26 -70.58
N GLY A 50 41.67 47.80 -69.95
CA GLY A 50 41.20 47.34 -68.64
C GLY A 50 42.26 47.42 -67.54
N GLY A 51 43.16 48.41 -67.60
CA GLY A 51 44.29 48.55 -66.65
C GLY A 51 45.50 47.65 -66.94
N THR A 52 45.39 46.68 -67.83
CA THR A 52 46.52 45.82 -68.25
C THR A 52 47.24 46.44 -69.44
N ALA A 53 48.57 46.56 -69.36
CA ALA A 53 49.40 47.05 -70.46
C ALA A 53 49.72 45.92 -71.44
N TYR A 54 49.26 46.06 -72.69
CA TYR A 54 49.57 45.15 -73.80
C TYR A 54 50.64 45.78 -74.69
N THR A 55 51.70 45.06 -75.00
CA THR A 55 52.68 45.44 -76.01
C THR A 55 52.24 44.95 -77.40
N PHE A 56 52.49 45.76 -78.42
CA PHE A 56 52.15 45.42 -79.81
C PHE A 56 53.39 45.09 -80.63
N ALA A 57 53.28 44.07 -81.48
CA ALA A 57 54.28 43.75 -82.48
C ALA A 57 54.33 44.85 -83.56
N GLY A 58 55.50 45.07 -84.17
CA GLY A 58 55.65 46.11 -85.20
C GLY A 58 55.60 47.55 -84.67
N ALA A 59 55.86 47.76 -83.38
CA ALA A 59 55.84 49.05 -82.66
C ALA A 59 56.50 50.25 -83.36
N THR A 60 57.44 50.02 -84.29
CA THR A 60 58.11 51.03 -85.11
C THR A 60 57.90 50.73 -86.60
N PRO A 61 56.81 51.21 -87.22
CA PRO A 61 56.55 50.93 -88.62
C PRO A 61 57.53 51.70 -89.52
N THR A 62 57.98 51.06 -90.61
CA THR A 62 58.95 51.66 -91.56
C THR A 62 58.32 52.66 -92.54
N GLY A 63 57.00 52.86 -92.50
CA GLY A 63 56.21 53.74 -93.36
C GLY A 63 54.71 53.46 -93.21
N VAL A 64 53.84 54.26 -93.84
CA VAL A 64 52.38 54.06 -93.87
C VAL A 64 51.87 53.63 -95.23
N VAL A 65 50.78 52.85 -95.26
CA VAL A 65 49.98 52.60 -96.47
C VAL A 65 48.67 53.37 -96.35
N SER A 66 48.45 54.33 -97.25
CA SER A 66 47.22 55.12 -97.33
C SER A 66 46.35 54.69 -98.51
N PHE A 67 45.05 54.53 -98.26
CA PHE A 67 44.05 54.17 -99.26
C PHE A 67 43.05 55.30 -99.57
N GLY A 68 43.26 56.51 -99.03
CA GLY A 68 42.38 57.67 -99.24
C GLY A 68 42.97 58.97 -98.69
N THR A 69 42.15 60.00 -98.53
CA THR A 69 42.44 61.17 -97.68
C THR A 69 41.55 61.13 -96.45
N ALA A 70 41.85 61.95 -95.43
CA ALA A 70 40.96 62.13 -94.29
C ALA A 70 39.53 62.51 -94.75
N GLY A 71 38.52 61.75 -94.33
CA GLY A 71 37.12 61.90 -94.75
C GLY A 71 36.76 61.33 -96.13
N ASN A 72 37.72 60.73 -96.85
CA ASN A 72 37.51 59.98 -98.10
C ASN A 72 38.31 58.66 -98.09
N GLU A 73 38.37 58.01 -96.93
CA GLU A 73 39.03 56.73 -96.72
C GLU A 73 38.32 55.61 -97.49
N ARG A 74 39.09 54.64 -98.00
CA ARG A 74 38.54 53.47 -98.67
C ARG A 74 38.50 52.27 -97.75
N GLN A 75 37.40 51.53 -97.81
CA GLN A 75 37.31 50.21 -97.22
C GLN A 75 38.26 49.26 -97.96
N LEU A 76 39.13 48.58 -97.22
CA LEU A 76 39.94 47.49 -97.74
C LEU A 76 39.10 46.20 -97.68
N THR A 77 38.53 45.80 -98.81
CA THR A 77 37.66 44.62 -98.93
C THR A 77 38.44 43.39 -99.38
N ASN A 78 37.85 42.19 -99.19
CA ASN A 78 38.46 40.89 -99.52
C ASN A 78 39.80 40.58 -98.81
N VAL A 79 40.04 41.18 -97.65
CA VAL A 79 41.20 40.88 -96.80
C VAL A 79 41.04 39.50 -96.16
N ALA A 80 41.96 38.58 -96.46
CA ALA A 80 42.04 37.27 -95.81
C ALA A 80 42.28 37.44 -94.30
N ALA A 81 41.93 36.43 -93.49
CA ALA A 81 42.17 36.48 -92.05
C ALA A 81 43.68 36.49 -91.76
N GLY A 82 44.19 37.54 -91.09
CA GLY A 82 45.59 37.61 -90.66
C GLY A 82 45.90 36.59 -89.56
N GLN A 83 47.16 36.25 -89.31
CA GLN A 83 47.48 35.34 -88.20
C GLN A 83 47.33 36.04 -86.84
N LEU A 84 46.72 35.37 -85.86
CA LEU A 84 46.67 35.84 -84.48
C LEU A 84 47.85 35.26 -83.70
N SER A 85 48.89 36.06 -83.46
CA SER A 85 50.03 35.70 -82.61
C SER A 85 50.64 36.95 -81.96
N ALA A 86 51.44 36.77 -80.91
CA ALA A 86 52.11 37.86 -80.20
C ALA A 86 53.17 38.62 -81.04
N THR A 87 53.50 38.12 -82.23
CA THR A 87 54.44 38.74 -83.18
C THR A 87 53.77 39.18 -84.48
N SER A 88 52.44 39.02 -84.61
CA SER A 88 51.73 39.33 -85.85
C SER A 88 51.65 40.83 -86.13
N THR A 89 51.97 41.21 -87.36
CA THR A 89 51.78 42.56 -87.90
C THR A 89 50.74 42.58 -89.03
N ASP A 90 49.98 41.50 -89.20
CA ASP A 90 48.94 41.39 -90.23
C ASP A 90 47.75 42.31 -89.92
N ALA A 91 47.10 42.83 -90.96
CA ALA A 91 45.83 43.51 -90.79
C ALA A 91 44.73 42.49 -90.41
N VAL A 92 44.11 42.67 -89.23
CA VAL A 92 42.93 41.88 -88.85
C VAL A 92 41.71 42.30 -89.67
N ASN A 93 40.98 41.32 -90.19
CA ASN A 93 39.76 41.60 -90.95
C ASN A 93 38.53 41.71 -90.03
N GLY A 94 37.42 42.23 -90.57
CA GLY A 94 36.18 42.43 -89.82
C GLY A 94 35.60 41.16 -89.18
N SER A 95 35.84 39.97 -89.75
CA SER A 95 35.36 38.70 -89.19
C SER A 95 36.12 38.27 -87.93
N GLN A 96 37.43 38.56 -87.86
CA GLN A 96 38.27 38.25 -86.71
C GLN A 96 37.95 39.16 -85.53
N LEU A 97 37.77 40.46 -85.81
CA LEU A 97 37.31 41.42 -84.82
C LEU A 97 35.87 41.12 -84.38
N PHE A 98 34.97 40.75 -85.30
CA PHE A 98 33.61 40.36 -84.96
C PHE A 98 33.56 39.08 -84.11
N ALA A 99 34.36 38.06 -84.41
CA ALA A 99 34.44 36.84 -83.59
C ALA A 99 34.98 37.15 -82.18
N THR A 100 36.01 37.99 -82.07
CA THR A 100 36.57 38.44 -80.79
C THR A 100 35.54 39.25 -80.00
N ASN A 101 34.90 40.25 -80.63
CA ASN A 101 33.86 41.05 -79.99
C ASN A 101 32.65 40.20 -79.61
N THR A 102 32.23 39.23 -80.43
CA THR A 102 31.13 38.30 -80.09
C THR A 102 31.50 37.47 -78.86
N ALA A 103 32.73 36.98 -78.75
CA ALA A 103 33.19 36.28 -77.55
C ALA A 103 33.17 37.21 -76.31
N VAL A 104 33.65 38.45 -76.41
CA VAL A 104 33.64 39.43 -75.32
C VAL A 104 32.22 39.86 -74.92
N THR A 105 31.36 40.15 -75.90
CA THR A 105 29.94 40.51 -75.71
C THR A 105 29.14 39.35 -75.12
N ASN A 106 29.46 38.10 -75.47
CA ASN A 106 28.86 36.93 -74.83
C ASN A 106 29.33 36.79 -73.38
N ILE A 107 30.57 37.10 -73.04
CA ILE A 107 31.02 37.16 -71.63
C ILE A 107 30.22 38.21 -70.83
N THR A 108 29.93 39.38 -71.42
CA THR A 108 29.17 40.46 -70.75
C THR A 108 27.66 40.28 -70.73
N ASN A 109 27.07 39.53 -71.67
CA ASN A 109 25.61 39.29 -71.76
C ASN A 109 25.21 37.84 -71.45
N GLY A 110 25.80 37.26 -70.39
CA GLY A 110 25.31 36.01 -69.78
C GLY A 110 25.86 34.69 -70.32
N GLY A 111 26.74 34.71 -71.31
CA GLY A 111 27.46 33.52 -71.80
C GLY A 111 28.47 32.97 -70.80
N GLY A 112 29.02 33.81 -69.92
CA GLY A 112 29.87 33.39 -68.80
C GLY A 112 31.28 32.90 -69.15
N ILE A 113 32.01 32.43 -68.14
CA ILE A 113 33.29 31.73 -68.28
C ILE A 113 33.12 30.25 -67.93
N LYS A 114 34.08 29.38 -68.27
CA LYS A 114 33.95 27.90 -68.29
C LYS A 114 33.29 27.23 -67.06
N TYR A 115 33.36 27.84 -65.87
CA TYR A 115 32.78 27.30 -64.63
C TYR A 115 31.67 28.19 -64.03
N PHE A 116 31.33 29.32 -64.67
CA PHE A 116 30.33 30.28 -64.22
C PHE A 116 29.52 30.79 -65.42
N HIS A 117 28.31 30.26 -65.59
CA HIS A 117 27.35 30.67 -66.64
C HIS A 117 26.11 31.29 -66.01
N ALA A 118 25.63 32.42 -66.51
CA ALA A 118 24.54 33.20 -65.90
C ALA A 118 23.57 33.73 -66.95
N ASN A 119 22.48 33.01 -67.21
CA ASN A 119 21.44 33.43 -68.15
C ASN A 119 20.46 34.42 -67.49
N SER A 120 20.75 35.73 -67.58
CA SER A 120 19.90 36.78 -66.99
C SER A 120 19.98 38.12 -67.73
N THR A 121 18.91 38.92 -67.63
CA THR A 121 18.84 40.33 -68.07
C THR A 121 18.66 41.30 -66.91
N LEU A 122 18.72 40.82 -65.66
CA LEU A 122 18.65 41.62 -64.45
C LEU A 122 20.04 42.21 -64.11
N PRO A 123 20.14 43.22 -63.22
CA PRO A 123 21.41 43.79 -62.79
C PRO A 123 22.43 42.75 -62.34
N ASP A 124 23.72 43.04 -62.58
CA ASP A 124 24.82 42.15 -62.22
C ASP A 124 24.98 41.98 -60.69
N SER A 125 25.76 40.97 -60.31
CA SER A 125 26.22 40.70 -58.96
C SER A 125 27.15 41.81 -58.42
N SER A 126 27.18 41.98 -57.10
CA SER A 126 27.93 43.02 -56.40
C SER A 126 28.70 42.44 -55.22
N ALA A 127 29.98 42.13 -55.43
CA ALA A 127 30.93 41.72 -54.40
C ALA A 127 31.62 42.97 -53.82
N ILE A 128 31.04 43.53 -52.75
CA ILE A 128 31.46 44.80 -52.14
C ILE A 128 32.49 44.56 -51.03
N GLY A 129 32.33 43.47 -50.27
CA GLY A 129 33.24 43.12 -49.18
C GLY A 129 34.60 42.64 -49.68
N THR A 130 35.67 42.89 -48.92
CA THR A 130 37.00 42.32 -49.22
C THR A 130 36.93 40.80 -49.14
N ASP A 131 37.55 40.12 -50.11
CA ASP A 131 37.53 38.65 -50.27
C ASP A 131 36.12 38.03 -50.36
N SER A 132 35.11 38.81 -50.78
CA SER A 132 33.72 38.34 -50.93
C SER A 132 33.44 37.71 -52.31
N VAL A 133 32.41 36.86 -52.38
CA VAL A 133 31.97 36.16 -53.60
C VAL A 133 30.50 36.45 -53.86
N ALA A 134 30.20 37.16 -54.95
CA ALA A 134 28.83 37.35 -55.44
C ALA A 134 28.64 36.64 -56.79
N VAL A 135 27.58 35.82 -56.94
CA VAL A 135 27.29 35.06 -58.16
C VAL A 135 25.79 35.04 -58.44
N GLY A 136 25.38 35.64 -59.57
CA GLY A 136 23.99 35.69 -60.02
C GLY A 136 23.38 37.09 -59.95
N PRO A 137 22.27 37.34 -60.68
CA PRO A 137 21.71 38.68 -60.81
C PRO A 137 21.23 39.26 -59.47
N ASN A 138 21.49 40.54 -59.23
CA ASN A 138 21.20 41.23 -57.96
C ASN A 138 21.81 40.55 -56.70
N ALA A 139 22.75 39.60 -56.84
CA ALA A 139 23.43 39.02 -55.67
C ALA A 139 24.34 40.08 -55.04
N VAL A 140 24.25 40.29 -53.72
CA VAL A 140 25.04 41.28 -52.99
C VAL A 140 25.82 40.61 -51.86
N SER A 141 27.13 40.77 -51.86
CA SER A 141 28.04 40.27 -50.82
C SER A 141 28.75 41.45 -50.17
N ASN A 142 28.25 41.91 -49.02
CA ASN A 142 28.67 43.18 -48.41
C ASN A 142 29.84 43.02 -47.42
N GLY A 143 29.88 41.94 -46.65
CA GLY A 143 30.84 41.72 -45.56
C GLY A 143 32.15 41.03 -45.99
N VAL A 144 33.15 41.07 -45.12
CA VAL A 144 34.46 40.45 -45.37
C VAL A 144 34.35 38.92 -45.42
N GLY A 145 34.85 38.32 -46.51
CA GLY A 145 34.79 36.86 -46.71
C GLY A 145 33.37 36.31 -46.85
N THR A 146 32.39 37.14 -47.21
CA THR A 146 30.99 36.72 -47.41
C THR A 146 30.78 35.99 -48.74
N VAL A 147 29.73 35.17 -48.81
CA VAL A 147 29.34 34.44 -50.03
C VAL A 147 27.85 34.66 -50.32
N ALA A 148 27.52 35.23 -51.48
CA ALA A 148 26.17 35.45 -51.98
C ALA A 148 25.98 34.79 -53.36
N ILE A 149 25.22 33.69 -53.44
CA ILE A 149 25.05 32.90 -54.68
C ILE A 149 23.56 32.70 -54.98
N GLY A 150 23.01 33.38 -55.99
CA GLY A 150 21.62 33.26 -56.43
C GLY A 150 20.96 34.60 -56.76
N ASN A 151 19.82 34.58 -57.46
CA ASN A 151 19.11 35.81 -57.82
C ASN A 151 18.62 36.55 -56.56
N GLY A 152 19.15 37.75 -56.29
CA GLY A 152 18.81 38.52 -55.10
C GLY A 152 19.36 37.96 -53.78
N ALA A 153 20.33 37.04 -53.81
CA ALA A 153 21.01 36.56 -52.60
C ALA A 153 21.76 37.73 -51.92
N ASN A 154 21.59 37.90 -50.62
CA ASN A 154 22.20 38.99 -49.84
C ASN A 154 22.97 38.44 -48.64
N ALA A 155 24.29 38.53 -48.68
CA ALA A 155 25.14 38.39 -47.51
C ALA A 155 25.47 39.77 -46.94
N GLY A 156 25.09 39.99 -45.68
CA GLY A 156 25.14 41.29 -45.00
C GLY A 156 26.55 41.85 -44.79
N SER A 157 26.63 43.10 -44.34
CA SER A 157 27.90 43.82 -44.11
C SER A 157 28.66 43.35 -42.87
N THR A 158 28.02 42.54 -42.04
CA THR A 158 28.51 42.04 -40.75
C THR A 158 28.71 40.53 -40.78
N GLY A 159 29.88 40.10 -40.31
CA GLY A 159 30.25 38.68 -40.22
C GLY A 159 30.58 38.02 -41.56
N SER A 160 31.23 36.86 -41.51
CA SER A 160 31.50 36.03 -42.69
C SER A 160 30.28 35.17 -43.05
N SER A 161 29.19 35.84 -43.39
CA SER A 161 27.88 35.25 -43.67
C SER A 161 27.79 34.61 -45.07
N ILE A 162 26.95 33.57 -45.19
CA ILE A 162 26.74 32.77 -46.41
C ILE A 162 25.25 32.81 -46.78
N ALA A 163 24.92 33.36 -47.95
CA ALA A 163 23.58 33.38 -48.54
C ALA A 163 23.60 32.64 -49.89
N ILE A 164 22.94 31.48 -49.99
CA ILE A 164 22.92 30.66 -51.21
C ILE A 164 21.48 30.32 -51.57
N GLY A 165 20.97 30.85 -52.67
CA GLY A 165 19.59 30.66 -53.12
C GLY A 165 18.95 31.97 -53.58
N GLN A 166 17.82 31.89 -54.29
CA GLN A 166 17.08 33.09 -54.68
C GLN A 166 16.57 33.80 -53.42
N ASN A 167 16.82 35.11 -53.28
CA ASN A 167 16.42 35.94 -52.14
C ASN A 167 16.87 35.40 -50.76
N ALA A 168 17.89 34.52 -50.70
CA ALA A 168 18.49 34.10 -49.45
C ALA A 168 19.17 35.30 -48.78
N SER A 169 18.99 35.50 -47.48
CA SER A 169 19.42 36.69 -46.75
C SER A 169 20.12 36.30 -45.45
N ALA A 170 21.44 36.46 -45.39
CA ALA A 170 22.27 36.09 -44.24
C ALA A 170 22.96 37.34 -43.68
N ASN A 171 22.46 37.87 -42.57
CA ASN A 171 22.91 39.13 -41.97
C ASN A 171 23.21 38.94 -40.48
N ALA A 172 24.40 38.44 -40.13
CA ALA A 172 24.82 38.31 -38.74
C ALA A 172 24.69 39.65 -37.99
N SER A 173 24.37 39.60 -36.69
CA SER A 173 24.14 40.80 -35.87
C SER A 173 25.43 41.49 -35.42
N THR A 174 26.55 40.77 -35.35
CA THR A 174 27.86 41.31 -34.98
C THR A 174 28.96 40.99 -36.00
N ALA A 175 30.05 41.76 -35.97
CA ALA A 175 31.19 41.56 -36.88
C ALA A 175 31.95 40.25 -36.64
N SER A 176 31.89 39.69 -35.43
CA SER A 176 32.47 38.39 -35.07
C SER A 176 31.51 37.21 -35.29
N GLY A 177 30.23 37.49 -35.56
CA GLY A 177 29.23 36.47 -35.90
C GLY A 177 29.37 35.99 -37.34
N ALA A 178 28.60 34.97 -37.69
CA ALA A 178 28.34 34.55 -39.07
C ALA A 178 26.92 33.97 -39.14
N ALA A 179 26.21 34.20 -40.24
CA ALA A 179 24.89 33.62 -40.49
C ALA A 179 24.90 32.79 -41.77
N VAL A 180 24.10 31.74 -41.83
CA VAL A 180 24.00 30.84 -42.99
C VAL A 180 22.54 30.77 -43.44
N ALA A 181 22.23 31.20 -44.66
CA ALA A 181 20.93 31.10 -45.30
C ALA A 181 21.05 30.31 -46.62
N ILE A 182 20.51 29.09 -46.71
CA ILE A 182 20.66 28.21 -47.88
C ILE A 182 19.28 27.71 -48.39
N GLY A 183 18.85 28.27 -49.51
CA GLY A 183 17.64 27.94 -50.26
C GLY A 183 16.79 29.18 -50.59
N LEU A 184 15.56 28.99 -51.05
CA LEU A 184 14.69 30.10 -51.49
C LEU A 184 14.22 30.93 -50.29
N GLY A 185 14.41 32.25 -50.33
CA GLY A 185 13.84 33.22 -49.38
C GLY A 185 14.23 33.08 -47.89
N ASN A 186 15.18 32.19 -47.54
CA ASN A 186 15.63 32.01 -46.17
C ASN A 186 16.23 33.29 -45.60
N GLN A 187 15.90 33.60 -44.35
CA GLN A 187 16.43 34.73 -43.59
C GLN A 187 17.17 34.20 -42.36
N ALA A 188 18.45 34.49 -42.23
CA ALA A 188 19.28 34.20 -41.06
C ALA A 188 19.87 35.51 -40.52
N THR A 189 19.47 35.96 -39.33
CA THR A 189 19.90 37.26 -38.78
C THR A 189 20.57 37.20 -37.41
N GLY A 190 20.50 36.05 -36.73
CA GLY A 190 21.23 35.83 -35.48
C GLY A 190 22.71 35.50 -35.71
N ASP A 191 23.56 35.82 -34.75
CA ASP A 191 24.96 35.36 -34.78
C ASP A 191 25.00 33.83 -34.62
N GLY A 192 25.61 33.11 -35.57
CA GLY A 192 25.59 31.66 -35.61
C GLY A 192 24.26 31.05 -36.09
N ALA A 193 23.33 31.86 -36.60
CA ALA A 193 22.06 31.37 -37.11
C ALA A 193 22.21 30.55 -38.41
N VAL A 194 21.52 29.42 -38.50
CA VAL A 194 21.51 28.53 -39.67
C VAL A 194 20.07 28.34 -40.16
N SER A 195 19.77 28.80 -41.37
CA SER A 195 18.46 28.78 -42.01
C SER A 195 18.54 28.05 -43.35
N ILE A 196 17.98 26.84 -43.45
CA ILE A 196 18.15 25.97 -44.63
C ILE A 196 16.80 25.44 -45.10
N GLY A 197 16.47 25.62 -46.38
CA GLY A 197 15.22 25.14 -46.99
C GLY A 197 14.46 26.22 -47.76
N ASP A 198 13.17 26.41 -47.51
CA ASP A 198 12.33 27.34 -48.30
C ASP A 198 11.06 27.80 -47.55
N PRO A 199 10.84 29.10 -47.34
CA PRO A 199 11.77 30.03 -46.69
C PRO A 199 11.67 29.87 -45.16
N ASN A 200 12.79 29.86 -44.43
CA ASN A 200 12.78 29.88 -42.96
C ASN A 200 13.27 31.23 -42.43
N ILE A 201 12.76 31.66 -41.27
CA ILE A 201 13.16 32.90 -40.58
C ILE A 201 13.87 32.50 -39.29
N VAL A 202 15.18 32.71 -39.21
CA VAL A 202 16.03 32.31 -38.08
C VAL A 202 16.79 33.52 -37.54
N SER A 203 16.34 34.07 -36.42
CA SER A 203 16.88 35.31 -35.85
C SER A 203 17.55 35.16 -34.48
N GLY A 204 17.37 34.02 -33.81
CA GLY A 204 18.05 33.73 -32.54
C GLY A 204 19.55 33.47 -32.70
N GLN A 205 20.35 33.86 -31.70
CA GLN A 205 21.78 33.54 -31.66
C GLN A 205 21.99 32.03 -31.56
N GLY A 206 22.83 31.45 -32.43
CA GLY A 206 23.10 30.01 -32.49
C GLY A 206 21.89 29.13 -32.85
N ALA A 207 20.82 29.74 -33.38
CA ALA A 207 19.58 29.03 -33.66
C ALA A 207 19.59 28.33 -35.02
N VAL A 208 18.82 27.25 -35.16
CA VAL A 208 18.78 26.42 -36.38
C VAL A 208 17.34 26.25 -36.87
N GLY A 209 17.07 26.66 -38.09
CA GLY A 209 15.83 26.40 -38.83
C GLY A 209 16.10 25.56 -40.07
N LEU A 210 15.48 24.38 -40.18
CA LEU A 210 15.66 23.46 -41.32
C LEU A 210 14.31 22.95 -41.83
N GLY A 211 14.01 23.17 -43.11
CA GLY A 211 12.78 22.72 -43.77
C GLY A 211 11.98 23.84 -44.43
N TYR A 212 10.66 23.88 -44.24
CA TYR A 212 9.77 24.85 -44.87
C TYR A 212 9.07 25.77 -43.86
N ASN A 213 9.12 27.09 -44.08
CA ASN A 213 8.35 28.11 -43.33
C ASN A 213 8.49 28.06 -41.80
N ASN A 214 9.63 27.60 -41.26
CA ASN A 214 9.89 27.62 -39.82
C ASN A 214 10.31 29.04 -39.36
N THR A 215 9.87 29.44 -38.18
CA THR A 215 10.22 30.70 -37.51
C THR A 215 10.96 30.38 -36.21
N VAL A 216 12.22 30.77 -36.10
CA VAL A 216 13.14 30.33 -35.04
C VAL A 216 13.86 31.55 -34.47
N THR A 217 13.26 32.17 -33.45
CA THR A 217 13.73 33.45 -32.89
C THR A 217 14.43 33.31 -31.54
N GLY A 218 14.31 32.16 -30.88
CA GLY A 218 14.93 31.93 -29.57
C GLY A 218 16.43 31.67 -29.66
N ASN A 219 17.23 32.17 -28.70
CA ASN A 219 18.66 31.88 -28.67
C ASN A 219 18.89 30.37 -28.40
N GLY A 220 19.76 29.73 -29.19
CA GLY A 220 20.03 28.29 -29.13
C GLY A 220 18.84 27.39 -29.46
N SER A 221 17.80 27.93 -30.12
CA SER A 221 16.58 27.17 -30.43
C SER A 221 16.67 26.39 -31.75
N LEU A 222 15.81 25.37 -31.89
CA LEU A 222 15.76 24.49 -33.06
C LEU A 222 14.33 24.38 -33.62
N GLY A 223 14.15 24.73 -34.89
CA GLY A 223 12.92 24.47 -35.65
C GLY A 223 13.20 23.53 -36.83
N LEU A 224 12.60 22.34 -36.85
CA LEU A 224 12.83 21.32 -37.89
C LEU A 224 11.52 20.80 -38.48
N GLY A 225 11.32 20.99 -39.78
CA GLY A 225 10.19 20.45 -40.53
C GLY A 225 9.37 21.53 -41.25
N ASN A 226 8.06 21.57 -41.05
CA ASN A 226 7.13 22.47 -41.72
C ASN A 226 6.44 23.42 -40.73
N GLN A 227 6.47 24.73 -40.97
CA GLN A 227 5.70 25.73 -40.21
C GLN A 227 5.92 25.73 -38.68
N ASN A 228 7.05 25.24 -38.17
CA ASN A 228 7.30 25.26 -36.72
C ASN A 228 7.75 26.64 -36.24
N THR A 229 7.35 27.01 -35.02
CA THR A 229 7.71 28.25 -34.34
C THR A 229 8.51 27.90 -33.07
N ALA A 230 9.75 28.36 -32.97
CA ALA A 230 10.65 28.13 -31.84
C ALA A 230 11.19 29.49 -31.33
N ASN A 231 10.45 30.11 -30.41
CA ASN A 231 10.70 31.49 -29.98
C ASN A 231 11.35 31.60 -28.59
N GLY A 232 11.22 30.58 -27.75
CA GLY A 232 11.85 30.55 -26.43
C GLY A 232 13.35 30.23 -26.49
N THR A 233 14.11 30.70 -25.51
CA THR A 233 15.54 30.39 -25.36
C THR A 233 15.72 28.89 -25.15
N GLY A 234 16.53 28.24 -25.99
CA GLY A 234 16.69 26.78 -25.98
C GLY A 234 15.41 26.01 -26.32
N ALA A 235 14.39 26.64 -26.89
CA ALA A 235 13.16 25.98 -27.29
C ALA A 235 13.37 25.10 -28.54
N VAL A 236 12.58 24.04 -28.65
CA VAL A 236 12.80 22.98 -29.65
C VAL A 236 11.44 22.56 -30.23
N ALA A 237 11.24 22.79 -31.54
CA ALA A 237 10.00 22.51 -32.26
C ALA A 237 10.24 21.62 -33.49
N LEU A 238 9.73 20.39 -33.48
CA LEU A 238 9.98 19.38 -34.53
C LEU A 238 8.69 18.82 -35.12
N GLY A 239 8.58 18.85 -36.45
CA GLY A 239 7.49 18.22 -37.20
C GLY A 239 6.71 19.23 -38.04
N ASN A 240 5.40 19.33 -37.83
CA ASN A 240 4.49 20.20 -38.58
C ASN A 240 3.71 21.16 -37.67
N GLN A 241 3.76 22.48 -37.90
CA GLN A 241 2.98 23.49 -37.17
C GLN A 241 3.16 23.49 -35.64
N ASN A 242 4.30 23.03 -35.10
CA ASN A 242 4.52 23.05 -33.64
C ASN A 242 5.00 24.44 -33.19
N SER A 243 4.54 24.90 -32.02
CA SER A 243 4.85 26.22 -31.46
C SER A 243 5.45 26.10 -30.06
N ALA A 244 6.77 26.15 -29.95
CA ALA A 244 7.51 26.17 -28.69
C ALA A 244 7.97 27.61 -28.38
N THR A 245 7.23 28.33 -27.54
CA THR A 245 7.50 29.75 -27.22
C THR A 245 7.99 30.00 -25.80
N GLY A 246 7.88 29.02 -24.90
CA GLY A 246 8.48 29.10 -23.57
C GLY A 246 9.98 28.78 -23.60
N ASP A 247 10.75 29.38 -22.70
CA ASP A 247 12.17 29.03 -22.54
C ASP A 247 12.32 27.55 -22.16
N GLY A 248 13.18 26.82 -22.88
CA GLY A 248 13.37 25.38 -22.74
C GLY A 248 12.14 24.53 -23.11
N ALA A 249 11.12 25.09 -23.77
CA ALA A 249 9.93 24.35 -24.17
C ALA A 249 10.21 23.40 -25.35
N LEU A 250 9.56 22.23 -25.34
CA LEU A 250 9.73 21.17 -26.32
C LEU A 250 8.38 20.80 -26.94
N ALA A 251 8.22 21.03 -28.25
CA ALA A 251 7.00 20.70 -29.01
C ALA A 251 7.34 19.76 -30.17
N ILE A 252 6.94 18.48 -30.09
CA ILE A 252 7.26 17.45 -31.10
C ILE A 252 5.99 16.82 -31.65
N GLY A 253 5.80 16.87 -32.97
CA GLY A 253 4.73 16.17 -33.68
C GLY A 253 3.97 17.05 -34.66
N THR A 254 2.65 17.20 -34.49
CA THR A 254 1.81 18.03 -35.37
C THR A 254 0.86 18.95 -34.62
N ASN A 255 0.96 20.26 -34.87
CA ASN A 255 0.09 21.30 -34.30
C ASN A 255 0.12 21.34 -32.75
N ASN A 256 1.28 21.09 -32.14
CA ASN A 256 1.45 21.15 -30.68
C ASN A 256 1.89 22.54 -30.23
N THR A 257 1.39 23.01 -29.10
CA THR A 257 1.63 24.35 -28.55
C THR A 257 2.22 24.25 -27.14
N ALA A 258 3.49 24.62 -26.97
CA ALA A 258 4.23 24.63 -25.72
C ALA A 258 4.70 26.06 -25.37
N THR A 259 3.90 26.79 -24.60
CA THR A 259 4.16 28.21 -24.27
C THR A 259 4.72 28.42 -22.86
N GLY A 260 4.60 27.44 -21.98
CA GLY A 260 5.15 27.50 -20.62
C GLY A 260 6.65 27.24 -20.57
N ILE A 261 7.35 27.84 -19.60
CA ILE A 261 8.79 27.61 -19.38
C ILE A 261 9.01 26.15 -18.99
N GLY A 262 9.93 25.47 -19.68
CA GLY A 262 10.24 24.04 -19.49
C GLY A 262 9.05 23.10 -19.72
N SER A 263 8.09 23.49 -20.57
CA SER A 263 6.92 22.67 -20.90
C SER A 263 7.20 21.68 -22.05
N LEU A 264 6.55 20.50 -22.01
CA LEU A 264 6.70 19.43 -23.00
C LEU A 264 5.35 19.04 -23.61
N ALA A 265 5.18 19.32 -24.91
CA ALA A 265 4.03 18.91 -25.72
C ALA A 265 4.45 17.87 -26.80
N LEU A 266 4.02 16.61 -26.64
CA LEU A 266 4.38 15.51 -27.55
C LEU A 266 3.14 14.80 -28.11
N GLY A 267 2.95 14.85 -29.44
CA GLY A 267 1.85 14.15 -30.11
C GLY A 267 1.18 14.97 -31.21
N SER A 268 -0.14 15.15 -31.13
CA SER A 268 -0.87 16.01 -32.08
C SER A 268 -1.94 16.84 -31.39
N ASN A 269 -2.05 18.13 -31.73
CA ASN A 269 -2.95 19.10 -31.08
C ASN A 269 -2.74 19.21 -29.55
N VAL A 270 -1.53 18.95 -29.06
CA VAL A 270 -1.20 19.01 -27.64
C VAL A 270 -1.02 20.46 -27.19
N THR A 271 -1.53 20.81 -26.01
CA THR A 271 -1.39 22.16 -25.44
C THR A 271 -0.74 22.11 -24.06
N THR A 272 0.37 22.81 -23.87
CA THR A 272 1.05 23.02 -22.59
C THR A 272 1.33 24.50 -22.33
N SER A 273 0.50 25.14 -21.51
CA SER A 273 0.46 26.61 -21.42
C SER A 273 1.19 27.21 -20.22
N ALA A 274 1.33 26.46 -19.12
CA ALA A 274 1.95 26.92 -17.88
C ALA A 274 3.33 26.31 -17.65
N ASN A 275 4.11 26.87 -16.72
CA ASN A 275 5.47 26.41 -16.45
C ASN A 275 5.51 24.96 -15.94
N ASN A 276 6.54 24.23 -16.35
CA ASN A 276 6.82 22.84 -15.96
C ASN A 276 5.66 21.85 -16.22
N THR A 277 4.87 22.12 -17.26
CA THR A 277 3.76 21.24 -17.69
C THR A 277 4.22 20.13 -18.62
N LEU A 278 3.53 18.99 -18.55
CA LEU A 278 3.77 17.82 -19.39
C LEU A 278 2.48 17.38 -20.06
N ALA A 279 2.41 17.34 -21.38
CA ALA A 279 1.31 16.69 -22.07
C ALA A 279 1.79 15.78 -23.22
N ILE A 280 1.25 14.56 -23.25
CA ILE A 280 1.62 13.51 -24.21
C ILE A 280 0.35 12.83 -24.72
N GLY A 281 0.09 12.90 -26.03
CA GLY A 281 -1.05 12.23 -26.66
C GLY A 281 -1.65 13.02 -27.83
N THR A 282 -2.81 12.60 -28.32
CA THR A 282 -3.60 13.43 -29.26
C THR A 282 -4.61 14.26 -28.47
N ASN A 283 -4.65 15.58 -28.70
CA ASN A 283 -5.47 16.55 -27.94
C ASN A 283 -5.22 16.54 -26.41
N ALA A 284 -4.03 16.14 -25.95
CA ALA A 284 -3.69 16.22 -24.52
C ALA A 284 -3.48 17.70 -24.11
N SER A 285 -3.94 18.08 -22.91
CA SER A 285 -3.90 19.48 -22.47
C SER A 285 -3.48 19.61 -21.01
N ALA A 286 -2.39 20.32 -20.75
CA ALA A 286 -1.88 20.65 -19.41
C ALA A 286 -1.69 22.17 -19.27
N THR A 287 -2.63 22.84 -18.61
CA THR A 287 -2.73 24.32 -18.66
C THR A 287 -2.40 25.02 -17.35
N ALA A 288 -2.22 24.29 -16.25
CA ALA A 288 -1.85 24.81 -14.93
C ALA A 288 -0.42 24.40 -14.53
N GLN A 289 0.22 25.17 -13.64
CA GLN A 289 1.61 24.96 -13.25
C GLN A 289 1.84 23.52 -12.74
N GLY A 290 2.89 22.86 -13.24
CA GLY A 290 3.26 21.50 -12.82
C GLY A 290 2.27 20.40 -13.22
N ALA A 291 1.24 20.70 -14.03
CA ALA A 291 0.25 19.71 -14.43
C ALA A 291 0.79 18.70 -15.45
N ALA A 292 0.37 17.45 -15.33
CA ALA A 292 0.66 16.36 -16.25
C ALA A 292 -0.63 15.81 -16.90
N ALA A 293 -0.61 15.61 -18.22
CA ALA A 293 -1.73 15.12 -19.02
C ALA A 293 -1.25 14.09 -20.07
N ILE A 294 -1.36 12.80 -19.75
CA ILE A 294 -0.81 11.70 -20.56
C ILE A 294 -1.95 10.81 -21.05
N GLY A 295 -2.29 10.91 -22.34
CA GLY A 295 -3.35 10.15 -22.99
C GLY A 295 -4.06 10.94 -24.11
N ASN A 296 -4.89 10.27 -24.91
CA ASN A 296 -5.75 10.99 -25.87
C ASN A 296 -6.86 11.74 -25.12
N ASN A 297 -7.02 13.04 -25.38
CA ASN A 297 -7.94 13.96 -24.69
C ASN A 297 -7.75 14.02 -23.16
N SER A 298 -6.56 13.71 -22.62
CA SER A 298 -6.28 13.84 -21.18
C SER A 298 -6.12 15.32 -20.79
N ASN A 299 -6.68 15.73 -19.65
CA ASN A 299 -6.73 17.12 -19.19
C ASN A 299 -6.14 17.28 -17.78
N GLY A 300 -5.02 17.98 -17.66
CA GLY A 300 -4.43 18.44 -16.38
C GLY A 300 -4.66 19.93 -16.20
N PHE A 301 -5.76 20.31 -15.56
CA PHE A 301 -6.19 21.72 -15.43
C PHE A 301 -5.96 22.31 -14.02
N GLY A 302 -5.67 21.48 -13.02
CA GLY A 302 -5.27 21.94 -11.68
C GLY A 302 -3.77 22.09 -11.51
N ILE A 303 -3.33 22.96 -10.60
CA ILE A 303 -1.92 23.11 -10.21
C ILE A 303 -1.42 21.79 -9.63
N ASN A 304 -0.25 21.32 -10.05
CA ASN A 304 0.33 20.00 -9.69
C ASN A 304 -0.62 18.80 -9.92
N SER A 305 -1.58 18.92 -10.83
CA SER A 305 -2.53 17.85 -11.14
C SER A 305 -1.92 16.79 -12.07
N THR A 306 -2.40 15.55 -11.99
CA THR A 306 -1.96 14.44 -12.87
C THR A 306 -3.16 13.74 -13.48
N ALA A 307 -3.28 13.79 -14.81
CA ALA A 307 -4.27 13.06 -15.60
C ALA A 307 -3.56 12.02 -16.49
N LEU A 308 -3.84 10.73 -16.27
CA LEU A 308 -3.22 9.61 -16.98
C LEU A 308 -4.30 8.65 -17.51
N GLY A 309 -4.57 8.73 -18.82
CA GLY A 309 -5.55 7.88 -19.50
C GLY A 309 -6.30 8.59 -20.62
N ASN A 310 -7.13 7.85 -21.36
CA ASN A 310 -7.94 8.42 -22.44
C ASN A 310 -9.17 9.13 -21.85
N ASN A 311 -9.36 10.41 -22.17
CA ASN A 311 -10.37 11.30 -21.59
C ASN A 311 -10.26 11.46 -20.05
N SER A 312 -9.11 11.15 -19.42
CA SER A 312 -8.90 11.39 -17.99
C SER A 312 -8.81 12.90 -17.71
N SER A 313 -9.47 13.39 -16.65
CA SER A 313 -9.48 14.82 -16.31
C SER A 313 -9.16 15.04 -14.83
N ALA A 314 -8.04 15.69 -14.55
CA ALA A 314 -7.67 16.18 -13.23
C ALA A 314 -7.87 17.70 -13.20
N SER A 315 -9.06 18.12 -12.79
CA SER A 315 -9.57 19.49 -13.00
C SER A 315 -9.32 20.46 -11.85
N ALA A 316 -8.81 19.97 -10.72
CA ALA A 316 -8.58 20.76 -9.50
C ALA A 316 -7.15 20.58 -8.97
N ASP A 317 -6.69 21.51 -8.14
CA ASP A 317 -5.31 21.54 -7.63
C ASP A 317 -4.98 20.27 -6.84
N HIS A 318 -3.78 19.73 -7.07
CA HIS A 318 -3.27 18.46 -6.54
C HIS A 318 -4.13 17.22 -6.87
N ALA A 319 -5.10 17.34 -7.78
CA ALA A 319 -5.96 16.21 -8.16
C ALA A 319 -5.21 15.19 -9.03
N THR A 320 -5.52 13.91 -8.83
CA THR A 320 -4.94 12.79 -9.59
C THR A 320 -6.05 11.95 -10.21
N ALA A 321 -6.09 11.86 -11.54
CA ALA A 321 -7.05 11.09 -12.31
C ALA A 321 -6.32 10.04 -13.18
N VAL A 322 -6.53 8.75 -12.91
CA VAL A 322 -5.85 7.64 -13.60
C VAL A 322 -6.88 6.63 -14.11
N GLY A 323 -7.08 6.56 -15.43
CA GLY A 323 -8.05 5.66 -16.06
C GLY A 323 -8.64 6.21 -17.36
N ASN A 324 -9.38 5.37 -18.09
CA ASN A 324 -10.28 5.89 -19.12
C ASN A 324 -11.38 6.71 -18.44
N THR A 325 -11.75 7.88 -18.97
CA THR A 325 -12.83 8.76 -18.46
C THR A 325 -12.80 9.09 -16.96
N SER A 326 -11.67 8.88 -16.26
CA SER A 326 -11.55 9.17 -14.82
C SER A 326 -11.56 10.67 -14.56
N LEU A 327 -12.37 11.15 -13.61
CA LEU A 327 -12.55 12.56 -13.27
C LEU A 327 -12.17 12.83 -11.81
N ALA A 328 -11.10 13.60 -11.58
CA ALA A 328 -10.74 14.13 -10.27
C ALA A 328 -10.97 15.65 -10.27
N SER A 329 -12.09 16.10 -9.72
CA SER A 329 -12.54 17.50 -9.75
C SER A 329 -12.61 18.18 -8.38
N GLY A 330 -12.33 17.46 -7.30
CA GLY A 330 -12.13 18.03 -5.98
C GLY A 330 -10.66 18.41 -5.73
N ILE A 331 -10.40 19.42 -4.92
CA ILE A 331 -9.03 19.80 -4.51
C ILE A 331 -8.41 18.61 -3.76
N SER A 332 -7.18 18.24 -4.13
CA SER A 332 -6.44 17.07 -3.61
C SER A 332 -7.21 15.74 -3.71
N SER A 333 -8.10 15.60 -4.70
CA SER A 333 -8.88 14.38 -4.93
C SER A 333 -8.15 13.34 -5.78
N VAL A 334 -8.48 12.06 -5.61
CA VAL A 334 -7.82 10.93 -6.30
C VAL A 334 -8.87 10.03 -6.94
N ALA A 335 -8.95 9.99 -8.27
CA ALA A 335 -9.81 9.10 -9.04
C ALA A 335 -8.96 8.05 -9.80
N VAL A 336 -9.07 6.77 -9.47
CA VAL A 336 -8.29 5.68 -10.10
C VAL A 336 -9.21 4.55 -10.57
N GLY A 337 -9.40 4.44 -11.88
CA GLY A 337 -10.25 3.44 -12.53
C GLY A 337 -10.97 3.99 -13.75
N ASP A 338 -11.46 3.09 -14.61
CA ASP A 338 -12.34 3.45 -15.72
C ASP A 338 -13.60 4.15 -15.19
N SER A 339 -13.92 5.34 -15.69
CA SER A 339 -15.05 6.18 -15.25
C SER A 339 -15.08 6.51 -13.74
N ALA A 340 -13.97 6.36 -13.02
CA ALA A 340 -13.88 6.73 -11.60
C ALA A 340 -14.05 8.24 -11.42
N THR A 341 -14.88 8.68 -10.47
CA THR A 341 -15.18 10.09 -10.22
C THR A 341 -14.90 10.46 -8.77
N SER A 342 -14.01 11.41 -8.54
CA SER A 342 -13.69 11.96 -7.21
C SER A 342 -13.91 13.48 -7.26
N SER A 343 -15.05 13.94 -6.74
CA SER A 343 -15.47 15.35 -6.85
C SER A 343 -15.47 16.12 -5.52
N GLY A 344 -15.40 15.41 -4.38
CA GLY A 344 -15.25 16.04 -3.07
C GLY A 344 -13.82 16.51 -2.80
N VAL A 345 -13.65 17.53 -1.97
CA VAL A 345 -12.33 17.96 -1.49
C VAL A 345 -11.72 16.83 -0.64
N TYR A 346 -10.43 16.52 -0.83
CA TYR A 346 -9.72 15.37 -0.24
C TYR A 346 -10.37 13.98 -0.49
N SER A 347 -11.29 13.87 -1.46
CA SER A 347 -11.96 12.60 -1.76
C SER A 347 -11.07 11.60 -2.50
N VAL A 348 -11.35 10.31 -2.33
CA VAL A 348 -10.64 9.21 -2.99
C VAL A 348 -11.64 8.21 -3.58
N ALA A 349 -11.62 8.03 -4.90
CA ALA A 349 -12.43 7.05 -5.64
C ALA A 349 -11.52 6.06 -6.37
N VAL A 350 -11.54 4.78 -6.00
CA VAL A 350 -10.71 3.73 -6.59
C VAL A 350 -11.56 2.53 -7.02
N GLY A 351 -11.74 2.36 -8.33
CA GLY A 351 -12.54 1.29 -8.93
C GLY A 351 -13.25 1.72 -10.21
N GLN A 352 -13.72 0.76 -11.01
CA GLN A 352 -14.51 1.08 -12.20
C GLN A 352 -15.83 1.74 -11.79
N ALA A 353 -16.12 2.93 -12.31
CA ALA A 353 -17.27 3.76 -11.96
C ALA A 353 -17.45 4.04 -10.44
N SER A 354 -16.38 3.99 -9.64
CA SER A 354 -16.42 4.42 -8.23
C SER A 354 -16.64 5.92 -8.13
N GLN A 355 -17.45 6.38 -7.17
CA GLN A 355 -17.86 7.77 -7.01
C GLN A 355 -17.61 8.25 -5.57
N ALA A 356 -16.68 9.17 -5.36
CA ALA A 356 -16.46 9.84 -4.07
C ALA A 356 -16.80 11.33 -4.21
N THR A 357 -18.02 11.71 -3.81
CA THR A 357 -18.57 13.05 -4.08
C THR A 357 -18.69 13.93 -2.84
N GLY A 358 -18.68 13.35 -1.63
CA GLY A 358 -18.60 14.11 -0.37
C GLY A 358 -17.18 14.56 -0.05
N ALA A 359 -17.01 15.60 0.76
CA ALA A 359 -15.71 16.01 1.28
C ALA A 359 -15.11 14.90 2.15
N ASP A 360 -13.79 14.67 2.06
CA ASP A 360 -13.06 13.60 2.76
C ASP A 360 -13.65 12.17 2.53
N ALA A 361 -14.46 12.00 1.48
CA ALA A 361 -15.14 10.73 1.20
C ALA A 361 -14.22 9.74 0.48
N SER A 362 -14.31 8.45 0.84
CA SER A 362 -13.49 7.37 0.31
C SER A 362 -14.35 6.25 -0.29
N ALA A 363 -14.23 5.94 -1.58
CA ALA A 363 -14.98 4.91 -2.29
C ALA A 363 -14.03 3.90 -2.96
N PHE A 364 -14.00 2.66 -2.48
CA PHE A 364 -13.13 1.59 -2.98
C PHE A 364 -13.95 0.41 -3.52
N GLY A 365 -13.95 0.20 -4.83
CA GLY A 365 -14.64 -0.91 -5.50
C GLY A 365 -15.43 -0.50 -6.73
N VAL A 366 -15.79 -1.48 -7.55
CA VAL A 366 -16.59 -1.24 -8.77
C VAL A 366 -17.96 -0.69 -8.39
N GLN A 367 -18.31 0.50 -8.88
CA GLN A 367 -19.54 1.23 -8.56
C GLN A 367 -19.72 1.57 -7.05
N ALA A 368 -18.64 1.56 -6.26
CA ALA A 368 -18.68 2.05 -4.88
C ALA A 368 -19.01 3.54 -4.86
N THR A 369 -19.92 3.99 -3.99
CA THR A 369 -20.41 5.38 -3.94
C THR A 369 -20.34 5.93 -2.51
N SER A 370 -19.49 6.92 -2.28
CA SER A 370 -19.35 7.66 -1.02
C SER A 370 -19.76 9.12 -1.25
N SER A 371 -21.01 9.45 -0.94
CA SER A 371 -21.61 10.75 -1.24
C SER A 371 -21.87 11.64 -0.02
N GLY A 372 -21.72 11.10 1.19
CA GLY A 372 -21.71 11.90 2.42
C GLY A 372 -20.32 12.43 2.75
N ASP A 373 -20.22 13.56 3.43
CA ASP A 373 -18.93 14.05 3.93
C ASP A 373 -18.36 13.07 4.98
N PHE A 374 -17.04 12.85 4.98
CA PHE A 374 -16.33 11.85 5.78
C PHE A 374 -16.82 10.39 5.59
N SER A 375 -17.56 10.10 4.52
CA SER A 375 -18.13 8.76 4.29
C SER A 375 -17.14 7.78 3.66
N THR A 376 -17.22 6.51 4.03
CA THR A 376 -16.38 5.44 3.50
C THR A 376 -17.25 4.32 2.92
N SER A 377 -17.01 3.93 1.67
CA SER A 377 -17.65 2.77 1.03
C SER A 377 -16.58 1.84 0.46
N ILE A 378 -16.65 0.55 0.79
CA ILE A 378 -15.69 -0.46 0.36
C ILE A 378 -16.46 -1.71 -0.10
N GLY A 379 -16.47 -1.99 -1.41
CA GLY A 379 -17.17 -3.12 -2.00
C GLY A 379 -17.76 -2.83 -3.38
N GLN A 380 -18.18 -3.87 -4.10
CA GLN A 380 -18.91 -3.67 -5.35
C GLN A 380 -20.30 -3.11 -5.05
N ALA A 381 -20.65 -1.96 -5.65
CA ALA A 381 -21.89 -1.23 -5.43
C ALA A 381 -22.22 -0.90 -3.94
N SER A 382 -21.20 -0.79 -3.07
CA SER A 382 -21.40 -0.28 -1.70
C SER A 382 -21.75 1.21 -1.75
N VAL A 383 -22.68 1.66 -0.90
CA VAL A 383 -23.14 3.06 -0.84
C VAL A 383 -23.01 3.60 0.58
N ALA A 384 -22.27 4.68 0.77
CA ALA A 384 -22.24 5.46 1.99
C ALA A 384 -22.70 6.90 1.68
N SER A 385 -23.98 7.21 1.94
CA SER A 385 -24.58 8.50 1.58
C SER A 385 -24.87 9.41 2.79
N GLY A 386 -24.79 8.88 4.00
CA GLY A 386 -24.84 9.68 5.23
C GLY A 386 -23.49 10.34 5.55
N VAL A 387 -23.52 11.50 6.21
CA VAL A 387 -22.31 12.14 6.76
C VAL A 387 -21.67 11.21 7.79
N GLY A 388 -20.36 10.94 7.68
CA GLY A 388 -19.62 10.01 8.53
C GLY A 388 -20.06 8.54 8.40
N ALA A 389 -20.82 8.18 7.37
CA ALA A 389 -21.32 6.82 7.19
C ALA A 389 -20.24 5.86 6.67
N THR A 390 -20.25 4.61 7.15
CA THR A 390 -19.32 3.55 6.72
C THR A 390 -20.09 2.37 6.14
N SER A 391 -19.83 1.99 4.89
CA SER A 391 -20.34 0.78 4.26
C SER A 391 -19.19 -0.15 3.81
N LEU A 392 -19.23 -1.42 4.20
CA LEU A 392 -18.21 -2.41 3.88
C LEU A 392 -18.89 -3.73 3.49
N GLY A 393 -18.84 -4.05 2.20
CA GLY A 393 -19.44 -5.25 1.63
C GLY A 393 -20.13 -4.98 0.28
N VAL A 394 -20.33 -6.04 -0.51
CA VAL A 394 -21.04 -5.96 -1.79
C VAL A 394 -22.47 -5.49 -1.56
N GLN A 395 -22.87 -4.40 -2.21
CA GLN A 395 -24.18 -3.75 -2.05
C GLN A 395 -24.52 -3.28 -0.61
N ALA A 396 -23.54 -3.14 0.29
CA ALA A 396 -23.75 -2.57 1.62
C ALA A 396 -24.21 -1.10 1.52
N LYS A 397 -25.17 -0.66 2.34
CA LYS A 397 -25.79 0.68 2.28
C LYS A 397 -25.81 1.34 3.64
N ALA A 398 -24.99 2.37 3.84
CA ALA A 398 -25.04 3.23 5.02
C ALA A 398 -25.59 4.61 4.61
N THR A 399 -26.91 4.77 4.72
CA THR A 399 -27.60 5.98 4.24
C THR A 399 -27.94 6.97 5.35
N GLY A 400 -28.02 6.51 6.60
CA GLY A 400 -28.13 7.40 7.77
C GLY A 400 -26.79 8.05 8.12
N ALA A 401 -26.83 9.27 8.65
CA ALA A 401 -25.63 9.94 9.17
C ALA A 401 -25.02 9.12 10.31
N PHE A 402 -23.70 8.93 10.31
CA PHE A 402 -22.94 8.03 11.20
C PHE A 402 -23.39 6.55 11.15
N GLY A 403 -24.16 6.17 10.12
CA GLY A 403 -24.60 4.79 9.91
C GLY A 403 -23.43 3.87 9.55
N THR A 404 -23.45 2.64 10.07
CA THR A 404 -22.39 1.64 9.89
C THR A 404 -22.98 0.34 9.36
N ALA A 405 -22.68 -0.02 8.11
CA ALA A 405 -23.22 -1.18 7.41
C ALA A 405 -22.09 -2.14 6.98
N LEU A 406 -21.92 -3.26 7.68
CA LEU A 406 -20.90 -4.30 7.40
C LEU A 406 -21.57 -5.61 6.97
N GLY A 407 -21.41 -5.99 5.71
CA GLY A 407 -21.95 -7.24 5.16
C GLY A 407 -22.49 -7.10 3.73
N GLN A 408 -22.72 -8.24 3.06
CA GLN A 408 -23.35 -8.21 1.74
C GLN A 408 -24.81 -7.77 1.89
N ALA A 409 -25.20 -6.72 1.17
CA ALA A 409 -26.51 -6.07 1.24
C ALA A 409 -26.97 -5.59 2.65
N SER A 410 -26.06 -5.45 3.62
CA SER A 410 -26.38 -4.84 4.93
C SER A 410 -26.81 -3.39 4.75
N THR A 411 -27.85 -2.94 5.46
CA THR A 411 -28.41 -1.58 5.35
C THR A 411 -28.49 -0.90 6.72
N ALA A 412 -27.77 0.21 6.91
CA ALA A 412 -27.89 1.12 8.05
C ALA A 412 -28.59 2.41 7.57
N ALA A 413 -29.91 2.47 7.74
CA ALA A 413 -30.75 3.55 7.20
C ALA A 413 -31.01 4.68 8.21
N GLY A 414 -31.15 4.35 9.50
CA GLY A 414 -31.33 5.35 10.55
C GLY A 414 -30.04 6.09 10.93
N ILE A 415 -30.18 7.25 11.56
CA ILE A 415 -29.06 8.04 12.10
C ILE A 415 -28.35 7.22 13.19
N SER A 416 -27.03 7.12 13.13
CA SER A 416 -26.20 6.31 14.04
C SER A 416 -26.61 4.82 14.11
N ALA A 417 -27.29 4.30 13.08
CA ALA A 417 -27.68 2.90 13.02
C ALA A 417 -26.50 1.98 12.69
N VAL A 418 -26.49 0.79 13.28
CA VAL A 418 -25.48 -0.25 13.04
C VAL A 418 -26.14 -1.48 12.44
N ALA A 419 -25.62 -1.97 11.32
CA ALA A 419 -26.07 -3.17 10.62
C ALA A 419 -24.86 -4.06 10.31
N VAL A 420 -24.72 -5.20 10.99
CA VAL A 420 -23.59 -6.13 10.83
C VAL A 420 -24.09 -7.53 10.51
N GLY A 421 -23.90 -7.98 9.27
CA GLY A 421 -24.38 -9.27 8.78
C GLY A 421 -24.93 -9.17 7.36
N VAL A 422 -25.04 -10.31 6.68
CA VAL A 422 -25.65 -10.38 5.34
C VAL A 422 -27.13 -10.01 5.45
N VAL A 423 -27.59 -9.03 4.65
CA VAL A 423 -28.96 -8.50 4.67
C VAL A 423 -29.40 -7.95 6.06
N ALA A 424 -28.48 -7.65 6.98
CA ALA A 424 -28.80 -6.98 8.24
C ALA A 424 -29.37 -5.56 7.98
N SER A 425 -30.37 -5.13 8.75
CA SER A 425 -31.12 -3.88 8.53
C SER A 425 -31.28 -3.08 9.83
N GLY A 426 -30.44 -2.05 10.02
CA GLY A 426 -30.60 -1.02 11.05
C GLY A 426 -31.50 0.10 10.52
N GLY A 427 -32.82 -0.09 10.63
CA GLY A 427 -33.82 0.79 10.03
C GLY A 427 -34.17 2.02 10.86
N GLY A 428 -34.17 1.90 12.20
CA GLY A 428 -34.49 3.01 13.10
C GLY A 428 -33.26 3.84 13.49
N ASP A 429 -33.48 5.07 13.98
CA ASP A 429 -32.39 5.90 14.52
C ASP A 429 -31.81 5.25 15.78
N HIS A 430 -30.49 5.26 15.92
CA HIS A 430 -29.72 4.60 16.99
C HIS A 430 -30.03 3.10 17.14
N SER A 431 -30.45 2.44 16.05
CA SER A 431 -30.76 1.00 16.04
C SER A 431 -29.53 0.13 15.84
N VAL A 432 -29.57 -1.11 16.32
CA VAL A 432 -28.47 -2.08 16.21
C VAL A 432 -28.97 -3.44 15.71
N ALA A 433 -28.70 -3.76 14.45
CA ALA A 433 -28.96 -5.06 13.84
C ALA A 433 -27.65 -5.85 13.68
N VAL A 434 -27.53 -7.03 14.32
CA VAL A 434 -26.35 -7.90 14.24
C VAL A 434 -26.75 -9.35 13.99
N GLY A 435 -26.38 -9.89 12.83
CA GLY A 435 -26.74 -11.22 12.36
C GLY A 435 -27.26 -11.20 10.93
N ASP A 436 -27.24 -12.35 10.25
CA ASP A 436 -27.85 -12.47 8.94
C ASP A 436 -29.37 -12.22 9.02
N SER A 437 -29.87 -11.35 8.14
CA SER A 437 -31.29 -10.96 8.08
C SER A 437 -31.85 -10.35 9.38
N ALA A 438 -31.00 -9.88 10.31
CA ALA A 438 -31.44 -9.18 11.51
C ALA A 438 -32.05 -7.82 11.16
N ASN A 439 -33.21 -7.46 11.72
CA ASN A 439 -33.96 -6.25 11.37
C ASN A 439 -34.35 -5.42 12.60
N SER A 440 -33.67 -4.29 12.79
CA SER A 440 -33.87 -3.35 13.89
C SER A 440 -34.58 -2.10 13.36
N SER A 441 -35.90 -2.18 13.13
CA SER A 441 -36.65 -1.10 12.46
C SER A 441 -37.24 -0.06 13.41
N GLY A 442 -37.27 -0.32 14.73
CA GLY A 442 -37.68 0.67 15.73
C GLY A 442 -36.53 1.63 16.08
N ASN A 443 -36.83 2.89 16.37
CA ASN A 443 -35.84 3.82 16.94
C ASN A 443 -35.32 3.28 18.29
N THR A 444 -34.03 3.43 18.56
CA THR A 444 -33.29 2.90 19.72
C THR A 444 -33.49 1.40 19.96
N SER A 445 -33.89 0.62 18.94
CA SER A 445 -34.10 -0.83 19.04
C SER A 445 -32.81 -1.62 18.81
N VAL A 446 -32.81 -2.89 19.23
CA VAL A 446 -31.67 -3.80 19.09
C VAL A 446 -32.15 -5.18 18.65
N ALA A 447 -31.68 -5.67 17.51
CA ALA A 447 -31.94 -7.02 16.99
C ALA A 447 -30.62 -7.80 16.82
N ILE A 448 -30.40 -8.85 17.61
CA ILE A 448 -29.17 -9.65 17.59
C ILE A 448 -29.51 -11.13 17.39
N GLY A 449 -29.14 -11.69 16.24
CA GLY A 449 -29.37 -13.09 15.85
C GLY A 449 -29.87 -13.24 14.42
N TYR A 450 -29.79 -14.46 13.87
CA TYR A 450 -30.33 -14.76 12.53
C TYR A 450 -31.85 -14.53 12.50
N ASN A 451 -32.35 -13.71 11.57
CA ASN A 451 -33.76 -13.27 11.51
C ASN A 451 -34.31 -12.70 12.83
N ALA A 452 -33.48 -12.09 13.69
CA ALA A 452 -33.99 -11.34 14.85
C ALA A 452 -34.69 -10.06 14.38
N ALA A 453 -35.83 -9.69 14.96
CA ALA A 453 -36.63 -8.54 14.57
C ALA A 453 -37.04 -7.68 15.77
N SER A 454 -36.68 -6.39 15.78
CA SER A 454 -37.12 -5.43 16.79
C SER A 454 -37.77 -4.21 16.12
N SER A 455 -39.09 -4.25 15.99
CA SER A 455 -39.87 -3.18 15.35
C SER A 455 -40.41 -2.14 16.33
N GLY A 456 -40.45 -2.47 17.63
CA GLY A 456 -40.84 -1.53 18.68
C GLY A 456 -39.75 -0.49 18.98
N VAL A 457 -40.15 0.74 19.31
CA VAL A 457 -39.22 1.78 19.78
C VAL A 457 -38.60 1.35 21.12
N GLY A 458 -37.27 1.34 21.22
CA GLY A 458 -36.56 0.86 22.42
C GLY A 458 -36.65 -0.66 22.66
N ALA A 459 -37.16 -1.44 21.70
CA ALA A 459 -37.32 -2.88 21.86
C ALA A 459 -36.02 -3.67 21.63
N LEU A 460 -35.84 -4.79 22.35
CA LEU A 460 -34.68 -5.67 22.25
C LEU A 460 -35.10 -7.09 21.83
N ALA A 461 -34.60 -7.59 20.71
CA ALA A 461 -34.75 -8.97 20.26
C ALA A 461 -33.38 -9.66 20.23
N LEU A 462 -33.14 -10.58 21.17
CA LEU A 462 -31.86 -11.28 21.34
C LEU A 462 -32.05 -12.80 21.15
N GLY A 463 -31.76 -13.29 19.95
CA GLY A 463 -31.83 -14.71 19.60
C GLY A 463 -32.31 -14.95 18.17
N THR A 464 -31.98 -16.13 17.62
CA THR A 464 -32.41 -16.54 16.28
C THR A 464 -33.94 -16.56 16.16
N GLY A 465 -34.51 -15.72 15.28
CA GLY A 465 -35.96 -15.57 15.12
C GLY A 465 -36.68 -14.91 16.31
N ALA A 466 -35.97 -14.22 17.20
CA ALA A 466 -36.60 -13.44 18.27
C ALA A 466 -37.34 -12.22 17.68
N SER A 467 -38.54 -11.90 18.17
CA SER A 467 -39.38 -10.82 17.65
C SER A 467 -39.94 -9.94 18.78
N ALA A 468 -39.47 -8.69 18.87
CA ALA A 468 -39.93 -7.70 19.83
C ALA A 468 -40.71 -6.57 19.13
N ALA A 469 -42.05 -6.62 19.21
CA ALA A 469 -42.93 -5.84 18.34
C ALA A 469 -43.38 -4.50 18.92
N ASN A 470 -43.59 -4.41 20.24
CA ASN A 470 -44.13 -3.20 20.90
C ASN A 470 -43.02 -2.36 21.55
N PRO A 471 -43.26 -1.07 21.87
CA PRO A 471 -42.25 -0.21 22.48
C PRO A 471 -41.72 -0.75 23.82
N ASN A 472 -40.40 -0.74 23.99
CA ASN A 472 -39.65 -1.20 25.18
C ASN A 472 -39.83 -2.70 25.52
N ASP A 473 -40.36 -3.51 24.61
CA ASP A 473 -40.46 -4.96 24.77
C ASP A 473 -39.08 -5.64 24.68
N VAL A 474 -38.93 -6.78 25.36
CA VAL A 474 -37.70 -7.57 25.33
C VAL A 474 -38.01 -9.03 24.98
N ALA A 475 -37.57 -9.51 23.82
CA ALA A 475 -37.62 -10.93 23.42
C ALA A 475 -36.24 -11.58 23.64
N LEU A 476 -36.15 -12.54 24.56
CA LEU A 476 -34.91 -13.24 24.93
C LEU A 476 -34.96 -14.71 24.54
N GLY A 477 -33.99 -15.16 23.74
CA GLY A 477 -33.86 -16.54 23.26
C GLY A 477 -34.44 -16.76 21.87
N SER A 478 -34.06 -17.88 21.24
CA SER A 478 -34.49 -18.20 19.88
C SER A 478 -36.01 -18.41 19.79
N GLY A 479 -36.64 -17.84 18.76
CA GLY A 479 -38.08 -17.93 18.53
C GLY A 479 -38.95 -17.21 19.59
N SER A 480 -38.35 -16.43 20.49
CA SER A 480 -39.12 -15.71 21.51
C SER A 480 -39.88 -14.54 20.88
N VAL A 481 -41.16 -14.42 21.17
CA VAL A 481 -42.05 -13.39 20.59
C VAL A 481 -42.70 -12.60 21.72
N THR A 482 -42.65 -11.27 21.67
CA THR A 482 -43.38 -10.42 22.61
C THR A 482 -44.83 -10.21 22.17
N ALA A 483 -45.70 -9.96 23.14
CA ALA A 483 -47.11 -9.63 22.93
C ALA A 483 -47.41 -8.27 23.57
N ALA A 484 -48.52 -7.63 23.22
CA ALA A 484 -48.92 -6.39 23.87
C ALA A 484 -49.07 -6.61 25.40
N PRO A 485 -48.67 -5.63 26.24
CA PRO A 485 -48.84 -5.73 27.69
C PRO A 485 -50.30 -6.00 28.06
N ASN A 486 -50.53 -6.96 28.95
CA ASN A 486 -51.87 -7.41 29.35
C ASN A 486 -52.16 -7.00 30.81
N PRO A 487 -52.91 -5.91 31.06
CA PRO A 487 -53.19 -5.43 32.41
C PRO A 487 -54.01 -6.44 33.22
N THR A 488 -53.47 -6.88 34.35
CA THR A 488 -54.16 -7.80 35.26
C THR A 488 -54.28 -7.14 36.63
N ALA A 489 -55.43 -6.50 36.88
CA ALA A 489 -55.63 -5.69 38.10
C ALA A 489 -55.91 -6.53 39.35
N SER A 490 -56.53 -7.69 39.19
CA SER A 490 -56.93 -8.56 40.30
C SER A 490 -57.24 -9.98 39.82
N THR A 491 -57.46 -10.88 40.78
CA THR A 491 -58.14 -12.16 40.56
C THR A 491 -59.22 -12.38 41.62
N THR A 492 -60.28 -13.10 41.29
CA THR A 492 -61.35 -13.43 42.24
C THR A 492 -61.31 -14.92 42.55
N ILE A 493 -61.00 -15.28 43.79
CA ILE A 493 -60.98 -16.67 44.27
C ILE A 493 -62.10 -16.80 45.32
N GLN A 494 -63.03 -17.73 45.11
CA GLN A 494 -64.16 -17.99 46.02
C GLN A 494 -64.95 -16.72 46.42
N GLY A 495 -65.16 -15.81 45.48
CA GLY A 495 -65.89 -14.55 45.69
C GLY A 495 -65.07 -13.42 46.36
N THR A 496 -63.83 -13.67 46.79
CA THR A 496 -62.93 -12.64 47.31
C THR A 496 -62.02 -12.13 46.19
N THR A 497 -62.02 -10.81 45.96
CA THR A 497 -61.15 -10.14 44.97
C THR A 497 -59.81 -9.79 45.60
N TYR A 498 -58.72 -10.31 45.03
CA TYR A 498 -57.34 -10.01 45.39
C TYR A 498 -56.74 -9.07 44.36
N ASN A 499 -56.47 -7.83 44.75
CA ASN A 499 -55.84 -6.83 43.88
C ASN A 499 -54.33 -7.05 43.77
N PHE A 500 -53.75 -6.80 42.59
CA PHE A 500 -52.33 -6.97 42.33
C PHE A 500 -51.58 -5.63 42.23
N ALA A 501 -50.34 -5.60 42.73
CA ALA A 501 -49.40 -4.53 42.43
C ALA A 501 -48.92 -4.63 40.97
N GLY A 502 -48.51 -3.52 40.37
CA GLY A 502 -48.03 -3.52 38.97
C GLY A 502 -49.11 -3.80 37.91
N ALA A 503 -50.39 -3.61 38.25
CA ALA A 503 -51.56 -3.91 37.41
C ALA A 503 -51.53 -3.39 35.96
N THR A 504 -50.74 -2.33 35.68
CA THR A 504 -50.64 -1.65 34.39
C THR A 504 -49.20 -1.71 33.85
N PRO A 505 -48.73 -2.87 33.35
CA PRO A 505 -47.40 -2.98 32.73
C PRO A 505 -47.31 -2.16 31.44
N THR A 506 -46.16 -1.52 31.20
CA THR A 506 -45.90 -0.67 30.01
C THR A 506 -45.23 -1.40 28.84
N SER A 507 -44.58 -2.53 29.11
CA SER A 507 -43.94 -3.43 28.14
C SER A 507 -43.86 -4.84 28.72
N VAL A 508 -43.41 -5.82 27.94
CA VAL A 508 -43.19 -7.20 28.42
C VAL A 508 -41.79 -7.74 28.12
N VAL A 509 -41.30 -8.60 29.01
CA VAL A 509 -40.15 -9.48 28.74
C VAL A 509 -40.69 -10.86 28.38
N SER A 510 -40.44 -11.31 27.16
CA SER A 510 -40.79 -12.65 26.68
C SER A 510 -39.55 -13.53 26.58
N VAL A 511 -39.61 -14.70 27.22
CA VAL A 511 -38.54 -15.73 27.17
C VAL A 511 -38.88 -16.90 26.23
N GLY A 512 -39.96 -16.81 25.45
CA GLY A 512 -40.41 -17.87 24.54
C GLY A 512 -41.56 -17.42 23.64
N SER A 513 -42.34 -18.39 23.15
CA SER A 513 -43.61 -18.15 22.46
C SER A 513 -44.68 -19.08 23.02
N VAL A 514 -45.95 -18.86 22.66
CA VAL A 514 -47.05 -19.78 23.03
C VAL A 514 -46.74 -21.17 22.49
N GLY A 515 -46.75 -22.18 23.37
CA GLY A 515 -46.38 -23.57 23.08
C GLY A 515 -44.86 -23.85 23.04
N ALA A 516 -44.03 -22.85 23.32
CA ALA A 516 -42.56 -22.96 23.43
C ALA A 516 -42.04 -22.11 24.60
N GLU A 517 -42.68 -22.25 25.75
CA GLU A 517 -42.34 -21.55 26.99
C GLU A 517 -40.99 -22.01 27.55
N ARG A 518 -40.29 -21.13 28.29
CA ARG A 518 -39.02 -21.45 28.97
C ARG A 518 -39.12 -21.26 30.47
N GLN A 519 -38.46 -22.15 31.20
CA GLN A 519 -38.26 -21.98 32.64
C GLN A 519 -37.28 -20.84 32.92
N ILE A 520 -37.58 -20.01 33.92
CA ILE A 520 -36.63 -19.04 34.48
C ILE A 520 -36.07 -19.66 35.77
N THR A 521 -34.86 -20.21 35.67
CA THR A 521 -34.17 -20.88 36.79
C THR A 521 -33.35 -19.90 37.63
N ASN A 522 -33.01 -20.27 38.87
CA ASN A 522 -32.21 -19.47 39.81
C ASN A 522 -32.87 -18.13 40.25
N VAL A 523 -34.20 -18.03 40.18
CA VAL A 523 -34.96 -16.90 40.73
C VAL A 523 -34.92 -16.96 42.27
N ALA A 524 -34.30 -15.95 42.89
CA ALA A 524 -34.32 -15.77 44.34
C ALA A 524 -35.76 -15.57 44.86
N ALA A 525 -35.99 -15.72 46.16
CA ALA A 525 -37.32 -15.51 46.72
C ALA A 525 -37.68 -14.01 46.68
N GLY A 526 -38.74 -13.66 45.93
CA GLY A 526 -39.24 -12.28 45.85
C GLY A 526 -39.91 -11.83 47.16
N GLN A 527 -40.03 -10.53 47.39
CA GLN A 527 -40.72 -10.04 48.59
C GLN A 527 -42.23 -10.33 48.52
N ILE A 528 -42.81 -10.79 49.63
CA ILE A 528 -44.24 -11.10 49.74
C ILE A 528 -44.93 -9.95 50.51
N THR A 529 -45.29 -8.88 49.80
CA THR A 529 -46.01 -7.71 50.34
C THR A 529 -47.07 -7.23 49.36
N ALA A 530 -48.04 -6.44 49.83
CA ALA A 530 -49.14 -5.92 49.00
C ALA A 530 -48.70 -4.98 47.86
N THR A 531 -47.44 -4.51 47.86
CA THR A 531 -46.87 -3.60 46.85
C THR A 531 -45.74 -4.24 46.04
N SER A 532 -45.44 -5.52 46.25
CA SER A 532 -44.31 -6.19 45.60
C SER A 532 -44.59 -6.48 44.12
N THR A 533 -43.58 -6.26 43.29
CA THR A 533 -43.53 -6.66 41.87
C THR A 533 -42.41 -7.66 41.60
N ASP A 534 -41.86 -8.28 42.65
CA ASP A 534 -40.80 -9.28 42.53
C ASP A 534 -41.36 -10.61 41.98
N ALA A 535 -40.55 -11.34 41.19
CA ALA A 535 -40.93 -12.66 40.72
C ALA A 535 -40.99 -13.66 41.89
N ILE A 536 -42.08 -14.43 41.97
CA ILE A 536 -42.26 -15.49 42.98
C ILE A 536 -41.64 -16.79 42.48
N ASN A 537 -40.77 -17.41 43.27
CA ASN A 537 -40.14 -18.68 42.91
C ASN A 537 -40.94 -19.89 43.44
N GLY A 538 -40.59 -21.10 42.94
CA GLY A 538 -41.30 -22.33 43.30
C GLY A 538 -41.30 -22.66 44.80
N SER A 539 -40.28 -22.24 45.56
CA SER A 539 -40.21 -22.51 47.01
C SER A 539 -41.24 -21.71 47.81
N GLN A 540 -41.55 -20.49 47.36
CA GLN A 540 -42.55 -19.62 47.99
C GLN A 540 -43.97 -20.15 47.77
N LEU A 541 -44.28 -20.55 46.54
CA LEU A 541 -45.56 -21.20 46.20
C LEU A 541 -45.70 -22.56 46.90
N PHE A 542 -44.60 -23.31 47.04
CA PHE A 542 -44.60 -24.55 47.81
C PHE A 542 -44.86 -24.31 49.31
N ALA A 543 -44.34 -23.22 49.88
CA ALA A 543 -44.59 -22.87 51.29
C ALA A 543 -46.06 -22.55 51.56
N THR A 544 -46.72 -21.73 50.72
CA THR A 544 -48.17 -21.48 50.84
C THR A 544 -49.01 -22.72 50.56
N ASN A 545 -48.68 -23.52 49.53
CA ASN A 545 -49.41 -24.76 49.26
C ASN A 545 -49.23 -25.80 50.39
N SER A 546 -48.08 -25.84 51.06
CA SER A 546 -47.86 -26.69 52.24
C SER A 546 -48.76 -26.26 53.40
N ALA A 547 -48.90 -24.95 53.63
CA ALA A 547 -49.82 -24.43 54.64
C ALA A 547 -51.29 -24.79 54.32
N VAL A 548 -51.70 -24.75 53.05
CA VAL A 548 -53.05 -25.14 52.62
C VAL A 548 -53.28 -26.65 52.71
N ASN A 549 -52.34 -27.49 52.26
CA ASN A 549 -52.46 -28.96 52.32
C ASN A 549 -52.58 -29.48 53.76
N ASN A 550 -51.94 -28.80 54.73
CA ASN A 550 -52.04 -29.13 56.15
C ASN A 550 -53.44 -28.83 56.74
N ILE A 551 -54.23 -27.93 56.13
CA ILE A 551 -55.62 -27.68 56.54
C ILE A 551 -56.55 -28.80 56.07
N VAL A 552 -56.28 -29.41 54.92
CA VAL A 552 -57.17 -30.41 54.29
C VAL A 552 -56.90 -31.84 54.78
N ASN A 553 -55.65 -32.21 55.08
CA ASN A 553 -55.28 -33.57 55.52
C ASN A 553 -55.27 -33.73 57.05
N GLY A 554 -56.38 -33.43 57.72
CA GLY A 554 -56.57 -33.66 59.17
C GLY A 554 -55.73 -32.80 60.12
N GLY A 555 -54.86 -31.93 59.59
CA GLY A 555 -53.98 -31.07 60.37
C GLY A 555 -54.69 -29.90 61.06
N GLY A 556 -55.99 -29.68 60.80
CA GLY A 556 -56.86 -28.77 61.53
C GLY A 556 -56.51 -27.27 61.39
N ILE A 557 -57.31 -26.42 62.03
CA ILE A 557 -56.94 -25.02 62.28
C ILE A 557 -56.39 -24.90 63.71
N LYS A 558 -55.71 -23.80 64.02
CA LYS A 558 -54.96 -23.54 65.28
C LYS A 558 -55.71 -23.86 66.60
N TYR A 559 -57.03 -24.00 66.56
CA TYR A 559 -57.89 -24.24 67.71
C TYR A 559 -58.66 -25.58 67.67
N PHE A 560 -58.62 -26.33 66.56
CA PHE A 560 -59.31 -27.62 66.40
C PHE A 560 -58.53 -28.57 65.49
N HIS A 561 -58.10 -29.72 66.04
CA HIS A 561 -57.36 -30.78 65.34
C HIS A 561 -58.02 -32.14 65.61
N ALA A 562 -58.28 -32.94 64.56
CA ALA A 562 -58.88 -34.27 64.69
C ALA A 562 -58.19 -35.28 63.75
N ASN A 563 -57.59 -36.33 64.31
CA ASN A 563 -56.90 -37.38 63.57
C ASN A 563 -57.68 -38.70 63.71
N SER A 564 -58.47 -39.06 62.68
CA SER A 564 -59.35 -40.23 62.68
C SER A 564 -59.64 -40.74 61.27
N THR A 565 -59.85 -42.04 61.14
CA THR A 565 -60.35 -42.73 59.93
C THR A 565 -61.81 -43.18 60.01
N LEU A 566 -62.46 -42.96 61.17
CA LEU A 566 -63.89 -43.19 61.39
C LEU A 566 -64.72 -42.00 60.87
N ALA A 567 -66.02 -42.22 60.62
CA ALA A 567 -66.94 -41.22 60.09
C ALA A 567 -66.98 -39.91 60.92
N ASP A 568 -67.32 -38.80 60.25
CA ASP A 568 -67.22 -37.45 60.79
C ASP A 568 -68.17 -37.16 61.98
N SER A 569 -68.02 -36.01 62.63
CA SER A 569 -68.93 -35.56 63.68
C SER A 569 -70.28 -35.08 63.11
N SER A 570 -71.34 -35.20 63.91
CA SER A 570 -72.73 -34.97 63.50
C SER A 570 -73.43 -34.06 64.50
N ALA A 571 -73.30 -32.75 64.29
CA ALA A 571 -74.08 -31.73 64.99
C ALA A 571 -75.40 -31.48 64.22
N THR A 572 -76.51 -32.03 64.73
CA THR A 572 -77.83 -31.91 64.08
C THR A 572 -78.85 -31.12 64.91
N GLY A 573 -78.52 -30.80 66.17
CA GLY A 573 -79.29 -29.84 66.96
C GLY A 573 -78.97 -28.40 66.56
N THR A 574 -79.93 -27.49 66.74
CA THR A 574 -79.70 -26.05 66.54
C THR A 574 -78.63 -25.55 67.51
N ASP A 575 -77.63 -24.82 67.03
CA ASP A 575 -76.51 -24.30 67.82
C ASP A 575 -75.67 -25.39 68.57
N ALA A 576 -75.76 -26.64 68.13
CA ALA A 576 -75.01 -27.76 68.69
C ALA A 576 -73.57 -27.85 68.16
N ILE A 577 -72.67 -28.42 68.98
CA ILE A 577 -71.24 -28.58 68.67
C ILE A 577 -70.83 -30.05 68.86
N ALA A 578 -70.37 -30.69 67.79
CA ALA A 578 -69.86 -32.07 67.81
C ALA A 578 -68.40 -32.11 67.35
N ILE A 579 -67.49 -32.62 68.19
CA ILE A 579 -66.04 -32.61 67.98
C ILE A 579 -65.48 -34.03 68.14
N GLY A 580 -64.99 -34.60 67.04
CA GLY A 580 -64.43 -35.95 66.99
C GLY A 580 -65.31 -36.95 66.24
N PRO A 581 -64.73 -38.05 65.74
CA PRO A 581 -65.41 -38.95 64.81
C PRO A 581 -66.60 -39.66 65.45
N GLN A 582 -67.70 -39.74 64.72
CA GLN A 582 -68.99 -40.25 65.18
C GLN A 582 -69.51 -39.59 66.48
N ALA A 583 -69.00 -38.42 66.86
CA ALA A 583 -69.60 -37.63 67.93
C ALA A 583 -70.96 -37.08 67.44
N VAL A 584 -72.01 -37.25 68.24
CA VAL A 584 -73.38 -36.82 67.91
C VAL A 584 -73.83 -35.79 68.94
N ALA A 585 -74.17 -34.60 68.45
CA ALA A 585 -74.81 -33.54 69.24
C ALA A 585 -76.16 -33.24 68.60
N SER A 586 -77.21 -33.93 69.06
CA SER A 586 -78.49 -34.03 68.34
C SER A 586 -79.58 -33.10 68.85
N ALA A 587 -79.34 -32.34 69.92
CA ALA A 587 -80.30 -31.43 70.55
C ALA A 587 -79.74 -30.01 70.65
N THR A 588 -80.63 -29.03 70.91
CA THR A 588 -80.28 -27.60 70.97
C THR A 588 -79.20 -27.32 72.01
N ASP A 589 -78.20 -26.50 71.69
CA ASP A 589 -77.07 -26.13 72.57
C ASP A 589 -76.25 -27.32 73.10
N ALA A 590 -76.31 -28.51 72.48
CA ALA A 590 -75.60 -29.70 72.95
C ALA A 590 -74.11 -29.69 72.56
N PHE A 591 -73.23 -30.13 73.47
CA PHE A 591 -71.78 -30.21 73.27
C PHE A 591 -71.28 -31.65 73.42
N ALA A 592 -70.89 -32.28 72.31
CA ALA A 592 -70.30 -33.62 72.27
C ALA A 592 -68.83 -33.54 71.83
N ALA A 593 -67.89 -34.06 72.64
CA ALA A 593 -66.46 -34.05 72.33
C ALA A 593 -65.79 -35.39 72.65
N GLY A 594 -65.49 -36.19 71.63
CA GLY A 594 -64.83 -37.50 71.76
C GLY A 594 -65.34 -38.54 70.75
N VAL A 595 -64.56 -39.61 70.54
CA VAL A 595 -64.95 -40.71 69.62
C VAL A 595 -66.25 -41.36 70.11
N SER A 596 -67.31 -41.28 69.31
CA SER A 596 -68.66 -41.75 69.68
C SER A 596 -69.22 -41.12 70.97
N ALA A 597 -68.90 -39.86 71.25
CA ALA A 597 -69.57 -39.08 72.31
C ALA A 597 -70.99 -38.70 71.88
N ASP A 598 -71.97 -38.82 72.77
CA ASP A 598 -73.39 -38.68 72.48
C ASP A 598 -74.05 -37.69 73.45
N ALA A 599 -74.27 -36.45 72.98
CA ALA A 599 -74.95 -35.38 73.70
C ALA A 599 -76.38 -35.24 73.16
N ALA A 600 -77.29 -36.04 73.72
CA ALA A 600 -78.65 -36.20 73.22
C ALA A 600 -79.66 -35.21 73.83
N GLY A 601 -79.30 -34.55 74.94
CA GLY A 601 -80.15 -33.58 75.66
C GLY A 601 -79.82 -32.12 75.34
N ALA A 602 -80.81 -31.23 75.48
CA ALA A 602 -80.60 -29.80 75.28
C ALA A 602 -79.66 -29.19 76.35
N ASN A 603 -78.72 -28.32 75.95
CA ASN A 603 -77.67 -27.79 76.83
C ASN A 603 -76.80 -28.87 77.53
N SER A 604 -76.75 -30.10 77.01
CA SER A 604 -75.98 -31.22 77.61
C SER A 604 -74.51 -31.21 77.16
N THR A 605 -73.62 -31.80 77.98
CA THR A 605 -72.16 -31.82 77.74
C THR A 605 -71.62 -33.24 77.91
N ALA A 606 -71.21 -33.89 76.81
CA ALA A 606 -70.62 -35.22 76.80
C ALA A 606 -69.16 -35.15 76.29
N VAL A 607 -68.18 -35.36 77.16
CA VAL A 607 -66.75 -35.19 76.86
C VAL A 607 -65.96 -36.45 77.24
N GLY A 608 -65.58 -37.23 76.24
CA GLY A 608 -64.87 -38.51 76.39
C GLY A 608 -65.32 -39.54 75.35
N SER A 609 -64.48 -40.53 75.04
CA SER A 609 -64.87 -41.59 74.10
C SER A 609 -65.97 -42.47 74.70
N GLY A 610 -67.08 -42.61 73.98
CA GLY A 610 -68.30 -43.29 74.47
C GLY A 610 -68.98 -42.59 75.66
N ALA A 611 -68.66 -41.32 75.94
CA ALA A 611 -69.37 -40.54 76.96
C ALA A 611 -70.77 -40.19 76.46
N LYS A 612 -71.79 -40.34 77.33
CA LYS A 612 -73.18 -40.08 76.96
C LYS A 612 -73.87 -39.21 78.00
N ALA A 613 -74.35 -38.05 77.55
CA ALA A 613 -75.18 -37.12 78.33
C ALA A 613 -76.60 -37.17 77.73
N SER A 614 -77.50 -37.88 78.43
CA SER A 614 -78.76 -38.34 77.82
C SER A 614 -79.89 -37.31 77.91
N ASN A 615 -79.87 -36.43 78.92
CA ASN A 615 -80.94 -35.47 79.19
C ASN A 615 -80.38 -34.03 79.27
N GLY A 616 -81.27 -33.05 79.38
CA GLY A 616 -80.86 -31.65 79.37
C GLY A 616 -80.01 -31.27 80.59
N TYR A 617 -78.98 -30.44 80.37
CA TYR A 617 -78.00 -30.01 81.39
C TYR A 617 -77.17 -31.11 82.08
N ASP A 618 -77.12 -32.35 81.55
CA ASP A 618 -76.23 -33.42 82.03
C ASP A 618 -74.76 -33.17 81.63
N VAL A 619 -73.80 -33.53 82.49
CA VAL A 619 -72.35 -33.38 82.23
C VAL A 619 -71.58 -34.69 82.47
N ALA A 620 -71.18 -35.37 81.40
CA ALA A 620 -70.37 -36.59 81.44
C ALA A 620 -68.92 -36.31 81.03
N LEU A 621 -67.95 -36.53 81.93
CA LEU A 621 -66.53 -36.19 81.73
C LEU A 621 -65.63 -37.42 81.97
N GLY A 622 -65.30 -38.13 80.89
CA GLY A 622 -64.44 -39.33 80.91
C GLY A 622 -64.88 -40.39 79.90
N SER A 623 -63.98 -41.30 79.53
CA SER A 623 -64.34 -42.40 78.62
C SER A 623 -65.33 -43.36 79.29
N GLY A 624 -66.45 -43.64 78.62
CA GLY A 624 -67.56 -44.42 79.18
C GLY A 624 -68.33 -43.72 80.32
N ALA A 625 -68.13 -42.41 80.55
CA ALA A 625 -68.91 -41.66 81.53
C ALA A 625 -70.38 -41.54 81.06
N LEU A 626 -71.32 -41.97 81.90
CA LEU A 626 -72.75 -41.89 81.64
C LEU A 626 -73.40 -40.91 82.63
N ALA A 627 -73.93 -39.82 82.10
CA ALA A 627 -74.79 -38.89 82.83
C ALA A 627 -76.23 -39.05 82.31
N SER A 628 -77.14 -39.36 83.23
CA SER A 628 -78.56 -39.61 82.92
C SER A 628 -79.44 -39.10 84.07
N GLY A 629 -79.48 -37.78 84.25
CA GLY A 629 -80.32 -37.12 85.24
C GLY A 629 -81.82 -37.30 84.97
N GLY A 630 -82.65 -37.30 86.02
CA GLY A 630 -84.11 -37.42 85.90
C GLY A 630 -84.78 -36.13 85.40
N ASN A 631 -85.82 -36.26 84.59
CA ASN A 631 -86.50 -35.19 83.85
C ASN A 631 -87.17 -34.11 84.75
N ALA A 632 -86.38 -33.15 85.26
CA ALA A 632 -86.84 -31.92 85.90
C ALA A 632 -85.82 -30.79 85.68
N ALA A 633 -86.30 -29.59 85.33
CA ALA A 633 -85.52 -28.52 84.69
C ALA A 633 -84.44 -27.79 85.53
N ILE A 634 -83.98 -28.36 86.65
CA ILE A 634 -82.97 -27.75 87.55
C ILE A 634 -81.99 -28.75 88.21
N ASN A 635 -81.98 -30.04 87.88
CA ASN A 635 -81.10 -31.05 88.49
C ASN A 635 -80.15 -31.71 87.46
N SER A 636 -78.87 -31.37 87.52
CA SER A 636 -77.79 -31.96 86.68
C SER A 636 -77.06 -33.12 87.35
N ALA A 637 -76.57 -34.09 86.58
CA ALA A 637 -75.57 -35.07 87.02
C ALA A 637 -74.15 -34.73 86.48
N ILE A 638 -73.11 -34.91 87.31
CA ILE A 638 -71.69 -34.74 86.93
C ILE A 638 -70.90 -35.99 87.34
N ALA A 639 -70.16 -36.59 86.41
CA ALA A 639 -69.32 -37.77 86.66
C ALA A 639 -67.88 -37.60 86.13
N ILE A 640 -66.87 -37.86 86.98
CA ILE A 640 -65.43 -37.81 86.64
C ILE A 640 -64.67 -38.94 87.38
N GLY A 641 -64.22 -39.98 86.67
CA GLY A 641 -63.33 -41.02 87.24
C GLY A 641 -63.98 -42.00 88.24
N SER A 642 -63.16 -42.69 89.09
CA SER A 642 -63.63 -43.77 89.99
C SER A 642 -62.71 -44.15 91.20
N GLY A 643 -62.18 -43.19 91.98
CA GLY A 643 -61.20 -43.45 93.08
C GLY A 643 -61.37 -42.65 94.40
N GLN A 644 -60.64 -43.02 95.47
CA GLN A 644 -60.74 -42.47 96.84
C GLN A 644 -59.41 -41.87 97.38
N ALA A 645 -59.48 -40.90 98.32
CA ALA A 645 -58.33 -40.25 98.98
C ALA A 645 -58.51 -40.16 100.52
N THR A 646 -57.42 -40.12 101.30
CA THR A 646 -57.47 -40.35 102.78
C THR A 646 -56.76 -39.31 103.66
N ASN A 647 -56.44 -38.10 103.17
CA ASN A 647 -55.99 -36.98 104.02
C ASN A 647 -56.23 -35.62 103.36
N ALA A 648 -56.26 -34.54 104.15
CA ALA A 648 -56.60 -33.20 103.69
C ALA A 648 -55.58 -32.65 102.68
N GLY A 649 -56.08 -32.26 101.49
CA GLY A 649 -55.28 -31.68 100.39
C GLY A 649 -54.99 -32.63 99.22
N GLY A 650 -55.32 -33.92 99.30
CA GLY A 650 -55.09 -34.89 98.22
C GLY A 650 -56.25 -35.00 97.22
N ILE A 651 -55.95 -34.97 95.92
CA ILE A 651 -56.87 -35.32 94.83
C ILE A 651 -56.45 -36.68 94.24
N ALA A 652 -57.39 -37.63 94.15
CA ALA A 652 -57.15 -38.97 93.59
C ALA A 652 -58.10 -39.25 92.41
N ILE A 653 -57.54 -39.60 91.25
CA ILE A 653 -58.31 -39.97 90.05
C ILE A 653 -57.73 -41.28 89.47
N GLY A 654 -58.55 -42.34 89.42
CA GLY A 654 -58.17 -43.67 88.93
C GLY A 654 -59.08 -44.76 89.49
N ASN A 655 -59.07 -45.97 88.92
CA ASN A 655 -59.93 -47.09 89.32
C ASN A 655 -59.27 -48.00 90.41
N ALA A 656 -60.11 -48.75 91.13
CA ALA A 656 -59.71 -49.53 92.30
C ALA A 656 -59.51 -51.04 92.04
N PHE A 657 -58.52 -51.42 91.24
CA PHE A 657 -58.00 -52.80 91.19
C PHE A 657 -56.50 -52.83 91.55
N ASN A 658 -56.15 -53.59 92.59
CA ASN A 658 -54.80 -53.71 93.18
C ASN A 658 -54.12 -52.39 93.59
N GLY A 659 -54.61 -51.75 94.66
CA GLY A 659 -53.90 -50.67 95.36
C GLY A 659 -53.90 -49.34 94.58
N GLY A 660 -54.97 -48.55 94.76
CA GLY A 660 -55.17 -47.28 94.05
C GLY A 660 -54.08 -46.21 94.30
N PRO A 661 -54.16 -45.07 93.59
CA PRO A 661 -53.21 -43.96 93.72
C PRO A 661 -52.98 -43.54 95.18
N GLN A 662 -51.71 -43.35 95.54
CA GLN A 662 -51.26 -43.08 96.90
C GLN A 662 -50.51 -41.74 96.94
N ALA A 663 -51.26 -40.68 97.23
CA ALA A 663 -50.74 -39.36 97.59
C ALA A 663 -50.52 -39.31 99.11
N SER A 664 -49.29 -39.51 99.56
CA SER A 664 -48.96 -39.62 101.00
C SER A 664 -48.02 -38.53 101.52
N GLY A 665 -47.47 -37.69 100.64
CA GLY A 665 -46.76 -36.47 101.02
C GLY A 665 -47.70 -35.29 101.26
N ARG A 666 -47.27 -34.27 102.00
CA ARG A 666 -48.04 -33.02 102.12
C ARG A 666 -48.04 -32.30 100.77
N ASP A 667 -49.21 -31.82 100.35
CA ASP A 667 -49.41 -31.13 99.07
C ASP A 667 -49.00 -32.01 97.86
N SER A 668 -49.29 -33.32 97.92
CA SER A 668 -48.93 -34.29 96.87
C SER A 668 -50.12 -34.72 96.00
N VAL A 669 -49.84 -35.05 94.73
CA VAL A 669 -50.85 -35.40 93.71
C VAL A 669 -50.53 -36.77 93.11
N ALA A 670 -51.45 -37.73 93.22
CA ALA A 670 -51.31 -39.08 92.68
C ALA A 670 -52.48 -39.44 91.75
N ILE A 671 -52.20 -39.68 90.47
CA ILE A 671 -53.21 -39.95 89.43
C ILE A 671 -52.80 -41.20 88.63
N GLY A 672 -53.67 -42.21 88.59
CA GLY A 672 -53.39 -43.52 87.96
C GLY A 672 -53.19 -44.68 88.94
N THR A 673 -53.31 -45.92 88.45
CA THR A 673 -53.21 -47.14 89.28
C THR A 673 -51.82 -47.31 89.88
N GLN A 674 -51.71 -47.52 91.19
CA GLN A 674 -50.43 -47.60 91.92
C GLN A 674 -49.50 -46.37 91.79
N ALA A 675 -49.98 -45.20 91.34
CA ALA A 675 -49.19 -43.97 91.33
C ALA A 675 -48.82 -43.56 92.77
N LYS A 676 -47.55 -43.22 93.03
CA LYS A 676 -46.98 -42.95 94.36
C LYS A 676 -46.34 -41.57 94.42
N ALA A 677 -47.05 -40.61 94.99
CA ALA A 677 -46.52 -39.28 95.32
C ALA A 677 -46.25 -39.24 96.84
N THR A 678 -45.03 -39.60 97.22
CA THR A 678 -44.71 -39.99 98.61
C THR A 678 -43.96 -38.93 99.41
N ALA A 679 -43.41 -37.91 98.73
CA ALA A 679 -42.70 -36.80 99.34
C ALA A 679 -43.51 -35.50 99.32
N ASN A 680 -43.10 -34.52 100.12
CA ASN A 680 -43.77 -33.21 100.18
C ASN A 680 -43.65 -32.49 98.82
N ILE A 681 -44.77 -31.91 98.36
CA ILE A 681 -44.88 -31.18 97.08
C ILE A 681 -44.44 -32.08 95.89
N SER A 682 -44.75 -33.38 95.95
CA SER A 682 -44.44 -34.33 94.87
C SER A 682 -45.67 -34.68 94.03
N THR A 683 -45.47 -34.90 92.73
CA THR A 683 -46.56 -35.20 91.79
C THR A 683 -46.24 -36.46 90.99
N ALA A 684 -47.09 -37.49 91.09
CA ALA A 684 -46.96 -38.77 90.40
C ALA A 684 -48.20 -39.03 89.53
N ILE A 685 -48.04 -39.03 88.19
CA ILE A 685 -49.15 -39.13 87.23
C ILE A 685 -48.84 -40.24 86.23
N GLY A 686 -49.53 -41.38 86.32
CA GLY A 686 -49.32 -42.55 85.48
C GLY A 686 -49.31 -43.86 86.29
N ALA A 687 -49.62 -44.98 85.65
CA ALA A 687 -49.68 -46.26 86.36
C ALA A 687 -48.31 -46.64 86.96
N GLY A 688 -48.22 -46.86 88.26
CA GLY A 688 -46.96 -47.20 88.95
C GLY A 688 -45.88 -46.11 88.92
N SER A 689 -46.20 -44.85 88.58
CA SER A 689 -45.25 -43.74 88.67
C SER A 689 -44.86 -43.48 90.13
N THR A 690 -43.62 -43.07 90.38
CA THR A 690 -43.09 -42.82 91.73
C THR A 690 -42.35 -41.49 91.79
N ALA A 691 -42.95 -40.52 92.47
CA ALA A 691 -42.31 -39.26 92.86
C ALA A 691 -41.97 -39.34 94.36
N SER A 692 -40.68 -39.57 94.66
CA SER A 692 -40.19 -39.79 96.03
C SER A 692 -39.16 -38.75 96.48
N GLY A 693 -38.70 -37.87 95.59
CA GLY A 693 -37.95 -36.67 95.96
C GLY A 693 -38.86 -35.52 96.40
N ALA A 694 -38.42 -34.67 97.33
CA ALA A 694 -39.14 -33.45 97.66
C ALA A 694 -39.20 -32.52 96.45
N GLY A 695 -40.37 -31.97 96.13
CA GLY A 695 -40.55 -31.14 94.93
C GLY A 695 -40.39 -31.88 93.58
N SER A 696 -40.45 -33.21 93.57
CA SER A 696 -40.23 -34.02 92.35
C SER A 696 -41.52 -34.28 91.55
N PHE A 697 -41.36 -34.47 90.24
CA PHE A 697 -42.45 -34.75 89.31
C PHE A 697 -42.18 -36.03 88.50
N ALA A 698 -43.06 -37.02 88.59
CA ALA A 698 -42.98 -38.28 87.85
C ALA A 698 -44.25 -38.48 86.99
N GLY A 699 -44.18 -38.10 85.72
CA GLY A 699 -45.28 -38.23 84.75
C GLY A 699 -45.01 -39.31 83.71
N GLY A 700 -45.90 -40.29 83.59
CA GLY A 700 -45.76 -41.47 82.72
C GLY A 700 -45.88 -42.77 83.51
N GLN A 701 -46.35 -43.84 82.87
CA GLN A 701 -46.41 -45.16 83.54
C GLN A 701 -45.00 -45.61 83.94
N SER A 702 -44.83 -46.01 85.21
CA SER A 702 -43.55 -46.46 85.78
C SER A 702 -42.40 -45.43 85.73
N SER A 703 -42.69 -44.14 85.57
CA SER A 703 -41.66 -43.08 85.69
C SER A 703 -41.21 -42.92 87.15
N VAL A 704 -39.92 -42.63 87.39
CA VAL A 704 -39.32 -42.49 88.72
C VAL A 704 -38.59 -41.15 88.83
N ALA A 705 -39.01 -40.29 89.76
CA ALA A 705 -38.32 -39.05 90.13
C ALA A 705 -37.92 -39.16 91.62
N SER A 706 -36.67 -39.56 91.87
CA SER A 706 -36.27 -40.05 93.21
C SER A 706 -35.52 -39.03 94.07
N GLN A 707 -34.88 -38.03 93.45
CA GLN A 707 -34.10 -37.01 94.15
C GLN A 707 -34.84 -35.66 94.22
N THR A 708 -34.41 -34.78 95.12
CA THR A 708 -34.99 -33.43 95.30
C THR A 708 -35.04 -32.64 93.98
N ASN A 709 -36.19 -32.01 93.70
CA ASN A 709 -36.46 -31.20 92.51
C ASN A 709 -36.23 -31.90 91.15
N THR A 710 -36.30 -33.24 91.09
CA THR A 710 -36.16 -33.99 89.83
C THR A 710 -37.45 -34.10 89.03
N VAL A 711 -37.34 -34.20 87.70
CA VAL A 711 -38.48 -34.32 86.79
C VAL A 711 -38.27 -35.50 85.83
N ALA A 712 -39.13 -36.52 85.91
CA ALA A 712 -39.17 -37.65 84.99
C ALA A 712 -40.48 -37.64 84.19
N LEU A 713 -40.40 -37.56 82.87
CA LEU A 713 -41.53 -37.35 81.95
C LEU A 713 -41.50 -38.35 80.79
N GLY A 714 -42.16 -39.50 80.96
CA GLY A 714 -42.29 -40.56 79.95
C GLY A 714 -42.51 -41.94 80.59
N PHE A 715 -43.01 -42.91 79.81
CA PHE A 715 -43.11 -44.30 80.27
C PHE A 715 -41.72 -44.80 80.70
N GLY A 716 -41.54 -45.25 81.95
CA GLY A 716 -40.25 -45.74 82.45
C GLY A 716 -39.11 -44.71 82.49
N ALA A 717 -39.40 -43.40 82.39
CA ALA A 717 -38.38 -42.35 82.54
C ALA A 717 -37.86 -42.30 83.99
N SER A 718 -36.55 -42.13 84.20
CA SER A 718 -35.94 -42.12 85.53
C SER A 718 -34.98 -40.93 85.72
N ALA A 719 -35.37 -39.98 86.58
CA ALA A 719 -34.53 -38.86 87.00
C ALA A 719 -34.11 -39.09 88.46
N GLY A 720 -32.85 -39.45 88.67
CA GLY A 720 -32.40 -39.94 89.98
C GLY A 720 -30.90 -39.94 90.24
N ALA A 721 -30.06 -39.49 89.30
CA ALA A 721 -28.61 -39.46 89.53
C ALA A 721 -28.21 -38.30 90.47
N GLN A 722 -28.76 -37.10 90.27
CA GLN A 722 -28.51 -35.93 91.12
C GLN A 722 -29.81 -35.13 91.38
N ALA A 723 -29.76 -34.19 92.33
CA ALA A 723 -30.87 -33.25 92.56
C ALA A 723 -30.97 -32.24 91.42
N GLY A 724 -32.20 -31.90 91.00
CA GLY A 724 -32.44 -30.99 89.86
C GLY A 724 -32.26 -31.62 88.47
N ASP A 725 -32.09 -32.94 88.38
CA ASP A 725 -32.04 -33.70 87.13
C ASP A 725 -33.40 -33.76 86.40
N VAL A 726 -33.35 -33.81 85.06
CA VAL A 726 -34.53 -33.91 84.21
C VAL A 726 -34.38 -35.04 83.19
N ALA A 727 -35.31 -36.00 83.17
CA ALA A 727 -35.41 -37.06 82.18
C ALA A 727 -36.69 -36.89 81.35
N LEU A 728 -36.56 -36.63 80.04
CA LEU A 728 -37.68 -36.42 79.12
C LEU A 728 -37.74 -37.54 78.07
N GLY A 729 -38.92 -38.11 77.85
CA GLY A 729 -39.17 -39.21 76.92
C GLY A 729 -39.19 -40.59 77.58
N SER A 730 -39.80 -41.56 76.89
CA SER A 730 -39.92 -42.95 77.36
C SER A 730 -38.54 -43.60 77.59
N GLY A 731 -38.33 -44.25 78.74
CA GLY A 731 -37.08 -44.93 79.08
C GLY A 731 -35.85 -44.02 79.19
N SER A 732 -36.01 -42.70 79.23
CA SER A 732 -34.90 -41.76 79.41
C SER A 732 -34.38 -41.82 80.84
N THR A 733 -33.07 -41.87 81.03
CA THR A 733 -32.42 -41.97 82.34
C THR A 733 -31.40 -40.85 82.52
N THR A 734 -31.39 -40.16 83.66
CA THR A 734 -30.27 -39.26 84.00
C THR A 734 -29.07 -40.04 84.55
N ALA A 735 -27.88 -39.47 84.36
CA ALA A 735 -26.60 -40.00 84.83
C ALA A 735 -25.83 -38.88 85.56
N ALA A 736 -24.72 -39.21 86.22
CA ALA A 736 -23.90 -38.21 86.89
C ALA A 736 -23.38 -37.14 85.91
N VAL A 737 -23.34 -35.89 86.37
CA VAL A 737 -22.92 -34.74 85.56
C VAL A 737 -21.45 -34.86 85.16
N VAL A 738 -21.15 -34.62 83.88
CA VAL A 738 -19.78 -34.65 83.32
C VAL A 738 -19.31 -33.22 83.01
N ALA A 739 -18.20 -32.82 83.61
CA ALA A 739 -17.53 -31.55 83.33
C ALA A 739 -16.68 -31.65 82.05
N THR A 740 -16.85 -30.72 81.12
CA THR A 740 -16.07 -30.65 79.86
C THR A 740 -15.44 -29.27 79.76
N THR A 741 -14.10 -29.18 79.77
CA THR A 741 -13.38 -27.90 79.89
C THR A 741 -12.88 -27.31 78.58
N GLY A 742 -12.75 -28.12 77.52
CA GLY A 742 -12.20 -27.70 76.23
C GLY A 742 -11.82 -28.88 75.33
N ASP A 743 -11.21 -28.58 74.18
CA ASP A 743 -10.66 -29.55 73.22
C ASP A 743 -9.47 -28.94 72.44
N THR A 744 -8.73 -29.74 71.65
CA THR A 744 -7.58 -29.29 70.84
C THR A 744 -7.82 -29.53 69.35
N ILE A 745 -7.92 -28.45 68.58
CA ILE A 745 -8.17 -28.50 67.12
C ILE A 745 -6.92 -27.98 66.40
N ASN A 746 -6.34 -28.80 65.53
CA ASN A 746 -5.12 -28.50 64.76
C ASN A 746 -3.96 -27.95 65.62
N GLY A 747 -3.74 -28.54 66.80
CA GLY A 747 -2.67 -28.14 67.73
C GLY A 747 -2.99 -26.95 68.64
N ASN A 748 -4.08 -26.22 68.40
CA ASN A 748 -4.53 -25.12 69.26
C ASN A 748 -5.56 -25.61 70.29
N ALA A 749 -5.35 -25.29 71.56
CA ALA A 749 -6.28 -25.60 72.64
C ALA A 749 -7.40 -24.55 72.71
N TYR A 750 -8.65 -25.00 72.81
CA TYR A 750 -9.86 -24.19 72.93
C TYR A 750 -10.57 -24.49 74.25
N THR A 751 -10.83 -23.46 75.06
CA THR A 751 -11.59 -23.58 76.32
C THR A 751 -13.07 -23.37 76.07
N TYR A 752 -13.93 -24.23 76.64
CA TYR A 752 -15.39 -24.11 76.50
C TYR A 752 -16.03 -23.35 77.67
N ALA A 753 -17.19 -22.75 77.44
CA ALA A 753 -17.99 -22.10 78.48
C ALA A 753 -18.86 -23.12 79.24
N GLY A 754 -19.23 -22.81 80.49
CA GLY A 754 -20.16 -23.65 81.27
C GLY A 754 -19.56 -24.96 81.81
N THR A 755 -18.26 -24.98 82.12
CA THR A 755 -17.47 -26.20 82.38
C THR A 755 -17.88 -27.03 83.61
N ALA A 756 -18.78 -26.54 84.47
CA ALA A 756 -19.24 -27.22 85.69
C ALA A 756 -20.77 -27.11 85.83
N PRO A 757 -21.54 -27.99 85.16
CA PRO A 757 -23.00 -28.03 85.32
C PRO A 757 -23.40 -28.57 86.70
N THR A 758 -24.61 -28.23 87.17
CA THR A 758 -25.12 -28.64 88.50
C THR A 758 -26.11 -29.81 88.46
N SER A 759 -26.72 -30.07 87.30
CA SER A 759 -27.58 -31.23 87.02
C SER A 759 -27.56 -31.52 85.52
N THR A 760 -28.20 -32.61 85.07
CA THR A 760 -28.28 -32.96 83.64
C THR A 760 -29.72 -33.06 83.11
N LEU A 761 -29.87 -32.73 81.82
CA LEU A 761 -31.08 -32.96 81.03
C LEU A 761 -30.84 -34.15 80.09
N SER A 762 -31.55 -35.25 80.32
CA SER A 762 -31.54 -36.44 79.48
C SER A 762 -32.79 -36.53 78.62
N VAL A 763 -32.61 -36.81 77.33
CA VAL A 763 -33.70 -37.09 76.37
C VAL A 763 -33.75 -38.56 75.90
N GLY A 764 -32.91 -39.42 76.47
CA GLY A 764 -32.80 -40.84 76.12
C GLY A 764 -31.94 -41.64 77.10
N GLY A 765 -32.05 -42.96 77.07
CA GLY A 765 -31.09 -43.83 77.77
C GLY A 765 -29.77 -43.92 76.99
N VAL A 766 -28.70 -44.40 77.63
CA VAL A 766 -27.44 -44.69 76.93
C VAL A 766 -27.67 -45.80 75.91
N GLY A 767 -27.38 -45.55 74.63
CA GLY A 767 -27.71 -46.42 73.50
C GLY A 767 -29.16 -46.31 73.01
N ALA A 768 -29.93 -45.33 73.52
CA ALA A 768 -31.30 -45.02 73.14
C ALA A 768 -31.51 -43.49 73.07
N GLU A 769 -30.49 -42.78 72.57
CA GLU A 769 -30.46 -41.32 72.40
C GLU A 769 -31.53 -40.85 71.38
N ARG A 770 -31.95 -39.59 71.50
CA ARG A 770 -33.02 -39.01 70.65
C ARG A 770 -32.58 -37.76 69.92
N THR A 771 -33.06 -37.62 68.69
CA THR A 771 -32.93 -36.39 67.91
C THR A 771 -33.71 -35.24 68.55
N ILE A 772 -33.03 -34.11 68.81
CA ILE A 772 -33.69 -32.87 69.22
C ILE A 772 -33.97 -32.05 67.95
N THR A 773 -35.22 -32.08 67.48
CA THR A 773 -35.68 -31.34 66.30
C THR A 773 -36.19 -29.94 66.68
N ASN A 774 -36.18 -29.00 65.74
CA ASN A 774 -36.63 -27.61 65.92
C ASN A 774 -35.81 -26.77 66.93
N VAL A 775 -34.53 -27.11 67.12
CA VAL A 775 -33.58 -26.27 67.87
C VAL A 775 -33.31 -24.98 67.07
N ALA A 776 -33.65 -23.83 67.65
CA ALA A 776 -33.31 -22.51 67.11
C ALA A 776 -31.78 -22.33 67.07
N ALA A 777 -31.28 -21.38 66.27
CA ALA A 777 -29.84 -21.12 66.20
C ALA A 777 -29.33 -20.59 67.55
N GLY A 778 -28.42 -21.33 68.20
CA GLY A 778 -27.74 -20.89 69.42
C GLY A 778 -26.79 -19.74 69.15
N ARG A 779 -26.42 -18.94 70.15
CA ARG A 779 -25.45 -17.86 69.94
C ARG A 779 -24.05 -18.44 69.71
N VAL A 780 -23.32 -17.92 68.73
CA VAL A 780 -21.91 -18.27 68.48
C VAL A 780 -21.03 -17.19 69.12
N SER A 781 -20.61 -17.42 70.37
CA SER A 781 -19.71 -16.52 71.11
C SER A 781 -18.88 -17.31 72.13
N ALA A 782 -17.77 -16.74 72.59
CA ALA A 782 -16.85 -17.36 73.55
C ALA A 782 -17.46 -17.66 74.95
N THR A 783 -18.67 -17.18 75.23
CA THR A 783 -19.39 -17.39 76.50
C THR A 783 -20.70 -18.16 76.33
N SER A 784 -21.00 -18.65 75.12
CA SER A 784 -22.25 -19.34 74.83
C SER A 784 -22.26 -20.77 75.39
N THR A 785 -23.39 -21.15 75.97
CA THR A 785 -23.72 -22.52 76.38
C THR A 785 -24.99 -23.01 75.65
N ASP A 786 -25.35 -22.35 74.54
CA ASP A 786 -26.54 -22.67 73.76
C ASP A 786 -26.28 -23.90 72.88
N ALA A 787 -27.32 -24.71 72.63
CA ALA A 787 -27.21 -25.82 71.67
C ALA A 787 -27.07 -25.28 70.23
N ILE A 788 -26.02 -25.69 69.52
CA ILE A 788 -25.80 -25.35 68.11
C ILE A 788 -26.64 -26.28 67.23
N ASN A 789 -27.38 -25.71 66.27
CA ASN A 789 -28.22 -26.49 65.38
C ASN A 789 -27.53 -26.84 64.04
N GLY A 790 -28.16 -27.70 63.25
CA GLY A 790 -27.60 -28.17 61.97
C GLY A 790 -27.37 -27.09 60.92
N SER A 791 -28.15 -26.00 60.90
CA SER A 791 -27.97 -24.94 59.89
C SER A 791 -26.76 -24.04 60.19
N GLN A 792 -26.42 -23.85 61.46
CA GLN A 792 -25.20 -23.14 61.86
C GLN A 792 -23.94 -23.92 61.46
N LEU A 793 -23.91 -25.22 61.74
CA LEU A 793 -22.80 -26.09 61.32
C LEU A 793 -22.70 -26.18 59.79
N PHE A 794 -23.83 -26.27 59.08
CA PHE A 794 -23.85 -26.26 57.62
C PHE A 794 -23.31 -24.95 57.03
N ALA A 795 -23.63 -23.79 57.62
CA ALA A 795 -23.10 -22.50 57.19
C ALA A 795 -21.57 -22.44 57.33
N THR A 796 -21.02 -22.85 58.48
CA THR A 796 -19.57 -22.93 58.68
C THR A 796 -18.90 -23.90 57.70
N ASN A 797 -19.46 -25.10 57.51
CA ASN A 797 -18.92 -26.09 56.58
C ASN A 797 -19.00 -25.63 55.11
N THR A 798 -19.99 -24.82 54.74
CA THR A 798 -20.13 -24.26 53.39
C THR A 798 -18.97 -23.30 53.07
N GLU A 799 -18.60 -22.42 54.00
CA GLU A 799 -17.45 -21.51 53.79
C GLU A 799 -16.11 -22.27 53.78
N VAL A 800 -15.93 -23.28 54.65
CA VAL A 800 -14.76 -24.17 54.61
C VAL A 800 -14.67 -24.90 53.26
N GLY A 801 -15.80 -25.32 52.68
CA GLY A 801 -15.87 -25.90 51.34
C GLY A 801 -15.37 -24.95 50.24
N LYS A 802 -15.72 -23.65 50.30
CA LYS A 802 -15.23 -22.63 49.35
C LYS A 802 -13.72 -22.37 49.47
N VAL A 803 -13.19 -22.38 50.70
CA VAL A 803 -11.73 -22.31 50.90
C VAL A 803 -11.06 -23.55 50.30
N GLY A 804 -11.65 -24.74 50.51
CA GLY A 804 -11.21 -26.00 49.91
C GLY A 804 -11.17 -25.94 48.38
N THR A 805 -12.21 -25.43 47.71
CA THR A 805 -12.20 -25.28 46.24
C THR A 805 -11.19 -24.25 45.76
N THR A 806 -10.96 -23.17 46.52
CA THR A 806 -9.94 -22.16 46.19
C THR A 806 -8.53 -22.74 46.25
N VAL A 807 -8.20 -23.49 47.31
CA VAL A 807 -6.93 -24.20 47.44
C VAL A 807 -6.78 -25.29 46.38
N ASN A 808 -7.85 -26.03 46.09
CA ASN A 808 -7.83 -27.06 45.04
C ASN A 808 -7.58 -26.47 43.65
N ASN A 809 -8.14 -25.29 43.34
CA ASN A 809 -7.89 -24.59 42.08
C ASN A 809 -6.43 -24.10 41.97
N ILE A 810 -5.79 -23.73 43.08
CA ILE A 810 -4.36 -23.36 43.09
C ILE A 810 -3.48 -24.57 42.78
N VAL A 811 -3.76 -25.73 43.39
CA VAL A 811 -2.90 -26.92 43.29
C VAL A 811 -3.18 -27.78 42.04
N ASN A 812 -4.44 -27.91 41.62
CA ASN A 812 -4.85 -28.82 40.53
C ASN A 812 -5.31 -28.07 39.25
N GLY A 813 -4.68 -26.92 38.96
CA GLY A 813 -4.69 -26.33 37.61
C GLY A 813 -5.84 -25.39 37.24
N GLY A 814 -6.65 -24.93 38.20
CA GLY A 814 -7.59 -23.82 37.99
C GLY A 814 -6.90 -22.45 37.93
N GLY A 815 -5.77 -22.32 38.63
CA GLY A 815 -4.97 -21.12 38.73
C GLY A 815 -5.60 -19.99 39.56
N ILE A 816 -4.90 -18.86 39.61
CA ILE A 816 -5.38 -17.60 40.18
C ILE A 816 -5.49 -16.55 39.07
N LYS A 817 -6.21 -15.45 39.32
CA LYS A 817 -6.59 -14.42 38.33
C LYS A 817 -5.48 -13.95 37.35
N TYR A 818 -4.22 -13.99 37.75
CA TYR A 818 -3.08 -13.56 36.92
C TYR A 818 -2.17 -14.71 36.45
N PHE A 819 -2.38 -15.93 36.94
CA PHE A 819 -1.59 -17.12 36.61
C PHE A 819 -2.52 -18.34 36.49
N HIS A 820 -2.91 -18.67 35.26
CA HIS A 820 -3.73 -19.85 34.94
C HIS A 820 -2.88 -20.90 34.24
N SER A 821 -2.64 -22.03 34.90
CA SER A 821 -1.85 -23.15 34.41
C SER A 821 -2.70 -24.43 34.36
N ASN A 822 -3.26 -24.76 33.20
CA ASN A 822 -3.97 -26.01 32.98
C ASN A 822 -2.96 -27.17 32.81
N SER A 823 -2.55 -27.78 33.91
CA SER A 823 -1.52 -28.82 33.96
C SER A 823 -1.72 -29.78 35.13
N THR A 824 -1.38 -31.06 34.92
CA THR A 824 -1.24 -32.10 35.94
C THR A 824 0.21 -32.56 36.13
N LEU A 825 1.14 -31.95 35.40
CA LEU A 825 2.59 -32.16 35.52
C LEU A 825 3.16 -31.40 36.73
N PRO A 826 4.31 -31.81 37.30
CA PRO A 826 4.89 -31.21 38.51
C PRO A 826 5.09 -29.69 38.46
N ASP A 827 5.10 -29.07 39.65
CA ASP A 827 5.28 -27.64 39.87
C ASP A 827 6.60 -27.09 39.29
N SER A 828 6.66 -25.76 39.14
CA SER A 828 7.90 -25.07 38.78
C SER A 828 8.86 -24.97 39.95
N THR A 829 10.16 -24.92 39.65
CA THR A 829 11.24 -24.83 40.64
C THR A 829 12.13 -23.62 40.34
N ALA A 830 12.02 -22.58 41.16
CA ALA A 830 12.91 -21.43 41.17
C ALA A 830 13.97 -21.63 42.27
N THR A 831 15.16 -22.12 41.91
CA THR A 831 16.23 -22.45 42.87
C THR A 831 17.31 -21.37 42.96
N GLY A 832 17.42 -20.51 41.95
CA GLY A 832 18.27 -19.32 42.01
C GLY A 832 17.69 -18.25 42.94
N THR A 833 18.55 -17.51 43.64
CA THR A 833 18.12 -16.34 44.43
C THR A 833 17.44 -15.30 43.53
N ASP A 834 16.27 -14.83 43.93
CA ASP A 834 15.43 -13.89 43.16
C ASP A 834 15.02 -14.37 41.74
N SER A 835 15.06 -15.69 41.49
CA SER A 835 14.65 -16.29 40.21
C SER A 835 13.13 -16.53 40.14
N VAL A 836 12.60 -16.64 38.92
CA VAL A 836 11.17 -16.84 38.64
C VAL A 836 10.97 -18.02 37.70
N ALA A 837 10.18 -19.02 38.09
CA ALA A 837 9.84 -20.17 37.27
C ALA A 837 8.32 -20.31 37.11
N ILE A 838 7.80 -20.23 35.88
CA ILE A 838 6.37 -20.19 35.57
C ILE A 838 6.03 -21.27 34.53
N GLY A 839 5.20 -22.24 34.95
CA GLY A 839 4.76 -23.37 34.12
C GLY A 839 5.32 -24.71 34.64
N PRO A 840 4.65 -25.83 34.36
CA PRO A 840 5.00 -27.12 34.95
C PRO A 840 6.39 -27.61 34.51
N ASN A 841 7.16 -28.15 35.45
CA ASN A 841 8.58 -28.51 35.27
C ASN A 841 9.49 -27.35 34.80
N ALA A 842 9.07 -26.07 34.90
CA ALA A 842 9.96 -24.96 34.60
C ALA A 842 11.03 -24.84 35.70
N VAL A 843 12.30 -24.71 35.32
CA VAL A 843 13.45 -24.68 36.25
C VAL A 843 14.28 -23.42 36.03
N ALA A 844 14.28 -22.51 37.01
CA ALA A 844 15.16 -21.34 37.03
C ALA A 844 16.30 -21.56 38.02
N ASN A 845 17.51 -21.79 37.49
CA ASN A 845 18.65 -22.31 38.26
C ASN A 845 19.59 -21.23 38.82
N ASN A 846 19.74 -20.09 38.12
CA ASN A 846 20.71 -19.06 38.48
C ASN A 846 20.03 -17.79 39.04
N ALA A 847 20.82 -16.92 39.68
CA ALA A 847 20.29 -15.74 40.36
C ALA A 847 19.62 -14.76 39.37
N GLY A 848 18.40 -14.32 39.68
CA GLY A 848 17.63 -13.40 38.83
C GLY A 848 17.17 -13.95 37.47
N ASP A 849 17.31 -15.26 37.23
CA ASP A 849 16.85 -15.91 36.00
C ASP A 849 15.32 -16.03 35.93
N ILE A 850 14.80 -16.10 34.70
CA ILE A 850 13.38 -16.36 34.44
C ILE A 850 13.22 -17.58 33.52
N ALA A 851 12.52 -18.62 34.00
CA ALA A 851 12.11 -19.78 33.22
C ALA A 851 10.60 -19.71 32.93
N LEU A 852 10.21 -19.57 31.66
CA LEU A 852 8.82 -19.36 31.25
C LEU A 852 8.34 -20.46 30.30
N GLY A 853 7.26 -21.16 30.69
CA GLY A 853 6.66 -22.25 29.91
C GLY A 853 7.05 -23.64 30.42
N SER A 854 6.28 -24.66 29.99
CA SER A 854 6.46 -26.03 30.48
C SER A 854 7.85 -26.59 30.16
N GLY A 855 8.55 -27.13 31.16
CA GLY A 855 9.89 -27.72 30.97
C GLY A 855 10.97 -26.72 30.53
N SER A 856 10.72 -25.41 30.60
CA SER A 856 11.74 -24.40 30.29
C SER A 856 12.82 -24.42 31.36
N THR A 857 14.09 -24.55 30.97
CA THR A 857 15.23 -24.57 31.90
C THR A 857 16.14 -23.39 31.62
N THR A 858 16.53 -22.63 32.65
CA THR A 858 17.59 -21.62 32.50
C THR A 858 18.97 -22.25 32.66
N ALA A 859 19.96 -21.61 32.03
CA ALA A 859 21.36 -21.99 32.03
C ALA A 859 22.22 -20.76 32.35
N ALA A 860 23.48 -20.97 32.70
CA ALA A 860 24.40 -19.89 33.00
C ALA A 860 24.48 -18.85 31.86
N VAL A 861 24.51 -17.57 32.22
CA VAL A 861 24.61 -16.44 31.29
C VAL A 861 25.80 -16.59 30.34
N VAL A 862 25.55 -16.40 29.04
CA VAL A 862 26.58 -16.35 28.01
C VAL A 862 26.80 -14.91 27.56
N ALA A 863 28.01 -14.40 27.79
CA ALA A 863 28.44 -13.07 27.38
C ALA A 863 28.91 -13.07 25.91
N THR A 864 28.04 -12.73 24.97
CA THR A 864 28.40 -12.57 23.55
C THR A 864 28.94 -11.17 23.30
N THR A 865 30.26 -11.04 23.15
CA THR A 865 30.95 -9.73 23.01
C THR A 865 30.96 -9.19 21.58
N GLY A 866 30.72 -10.05 20.58
CA GLY A 866 30.83 -9.72 19.16
C GLY A 866 30.94 -10.96 18.28
N ASP A 867 31.14 -10.74 16.98
CA ASP A 867 31.39 -11.79 15.96
C ASP A 867 32.29 -11.26 14.82
N THR A 868 32.86 -12.14 14.00
CA THR A 868 33.71 -11.78 12.85
C THR A 868 33.03 -12.11 11.52
N ILE A 869 32.50 -11.10 10.84
CA ILE A 869 31.80 -11.24 9.56
C ILE A 869 32.75 -10.81 8.43
N ASN A 870 33.04 -11.73 7.51
CA ASN A 870 33.95 -11.52 6.37
C ASN A 870 35.34 -10.95 6.78
N GLY A 871 35.90 -11.44 7.89
CA GLY A 871 37.19 -11.00 8.42
C GLY A 871 37.16 -9.71 9.27
N ASN A 872 36.04 -8.98 9.29
CA ASN A 872 35.87 -7.80 10.14
C ASN A 872 35.22 -8.16 11.47
N ALA A 873 35.84 -7.76 12.58
CA ALA A 873 35.29 -7.95 13.91
C ALA A 873 34.24 -6.87 14.25
N TYR A 874 33.06 -7.30 14.68
CA TYR A 874 31.95 -6.46 15.13
C TYR A 874 31.73 -6.68 16.62
N THR A 875 31.75 -5.61 17.42
CA THR A 875 31.42 -5.65 18.85
C THR A 875 29.92 -5.46 19.07
N TYR A 876 29.31 -6.24 19.97
CA TYR A 876 27.90 -6.10 20.34
C TYR A 876 27.72 -5.29 21.62
N ALA A 877 26.54 -4.71 21.82
CA ALA A 877 26.18 -4.04 23.07
C ALA A 877 25.68 -5.05 24.11
N GLY A 878 25.70 -4.66 25.40
CA GLY A 878 25.18 -5.51 26.48
C GLY A 878 26.05 -6.73 26.79
N THR A 879 27.37 -6.63 26.61
CA THR A 879 28.34 -7.74 26.72
C THR A 879 28.45 -8.39 28.11
N THR A 880 27.77 -7.87 29.13
CA THR A 880 27.74 -8.41 30.49
C THR A 880 26.29 -8.53 30.99
N PRO A 881 25.52 -9.54 30.51
CA PRO A 881 24.19 -9.78 31.04
C PRO A 881 24.27 -10.23 32.51
N THR A 882 23.24 -9.95 33.31
CA THR A 882 23.19 -10.32 34.74
C THR A 882 22.43 -11.62 35.01
N SER A 883 21.47 -11.97 34.16
CA SER A 883 20.67 -13.20 34.20
C SER A 883 20.12 -13.52 32.81
N THR A 884 19.44 -14.67 32.65
CA THR A 884 18.82 -15.07 31.37
C THR A 884 17.31 -15.31 31.49
N LEU A 885 16.60 -15.06 30.37
CA LEU A 885 15.21 -15.45 30.17
C LEU A 885 15.18 -16.68 29.25
N SER A 886 14.75 -17.82 29.78
CA SER A 886 14.54 -19.06 29.03
C SER A 886 13.06 -19.30 28.75
N VAL A 887 12.73 -19.53 27.47
CA VAL A 887 11.39 -19.94 27.02
C VAL A 887 11.31 -21.42 26.60
N GLY A 888 12.38 -22.19 26.81
CA GLY A 888 12.44 -23.62 26.49
C GLY A 888 13.77 -24.25 26.91
N ALA A 889 13.79 -25.58 27.10
CA ALA A 889 15.05 -26.30 27.25
C ALA A 889 15.77 -26.44 25.88
N PRO A 890 17.09 -26.69 25.85
CA PRO A 890 17.81 -26.99 24.62
C PRO A 890 17.18 -28.17 23.85
N GLY A 891 16.88 -27.98 22.56
CA GLY A 891 16.14 -28.93 21.73
C GLY A 891 14.61 -28.91 21.92
N ALA A 892 14.08 -28.02 22.76
CA ALA A 892 12.66 -27.77 23.02
C ALA A 892 12.36 -26.26 23.07
N GLU A 893 13.06 -25.48 22.24
CA GLU A 893 12.92 -24.03 22.12
C GLU A 893 11.52 -23.63 21.60
N ARG A 894 11.07 -22.43 21.97
CA ARG A 894 9.75 -21.91 21.58
C ARG A 894 9.86 -20.69 20.68
N THR A 895 8.96 -20.61 19.71
CA THR A 895 8.81 -19.41 18.87
C THR A 895 8.28 -18.24 19.69
N ILE A 896 9.02 -17.13 19.71
CA ILE A 896 8.55 -15.87 20.30
C ILE A 896 7.89 -15.05 19.20
N THR A 897 6.56 -14.99 19.19
CA THR A 897 5.76 -14.23 18.22
C THR A 897 5.39 -12.85 18.75
N ASN A 898 5.00 -11.93 17.85
CA ASN A 898 4.59 -10.55 18.18
C ASN A 898 5.70 -9.69 18.84
N VAL A 899 6.96 -10.03 18.61
CA VAL A 899 8.11 -9.18 18.96
C VAL A 899 8.08 -7.93 18.07
N ALA A 900 7.95 -6.75 18.67
CA ALA A 900 8.05 -5.48 17.97
C ALA A 900 9.45 -5.31 17.34
N ALA A 901 9.59 -4.41 16.36
CA ALA A 901 10.90 -4.17 15.77
C ALA A 901 11.86 -3.55 16.81
N GLY A 902 12.92 -4.26 17.16
CA GLY A 902 13.96 -3.76 18.05
C GLY A 902 14.73 -2.60 17.42
N ARG A 903 15.36 -1.74 18.22
CA ARG A 903 16.20 -0.66 17.67
C ARG A 903 17.42 -1.25 16.96
N VAL A 904 17.75 -0.74 15.77
CA VAL A 904 18.98 -1.11 15.04
C VAL A 904 20.01 -0.01 15.24
N SER A 905 20.84 -0.15 16.28
CA SER A 905 21.92 0.79 16.60
C SER A 905 23.08 0.08 17.31
N ALA A 906 24.26 0.71 17.33
CA ALA A 906 25.45 0.17 17.99
C ALA A 906 25.35 0.00 19.52
N SER A 907 24.30 0.53 20.15
CA SER A 907 24.01 0.42 21.59
C SER A 907 22.76 -0.41 21.90
N SER A 908 22.11 -1.01 20.89
CA SER A 908 20.87 -1.75 21.08
C SER A 908 21.10 -3.11 21.74
N THR A 909 20.22 -3.44 22.67
CA THR A 909 20.11 -4.75 23.34
C THR A 909 18.71 -5.36 23.12
N ASP A 910 17.96 -4.82 22.16
CA ASP A 910 16.60 -5.25 21.85
C ASP A 910 16.63 -6.54 21.00
N ALA A 911 15.59 -7.38 21.14
CA ALA A 911 15.40 -8.51 20.24
C ALA A 911 15.05 -8.03 18.82
N ILE A 912 15.78 -8.53 17.82
CA ILE A 912 15.48 -8.28 16.40
C ILE A 912 14.39 -9.25 15.94
N ASN A 913 13.35 -8.72 15.29
CA ASN A 913 12.24 -9.54 14.81
C ASN A 913 12.42 -10.00 13.35
N GLY A 914 11.52 -10.88 12.89
CA GLY A 914 11.60 -11.47 11.55
C GLY A 914 11.49 -10.47 10.39
N SER A 915 10.77 -9.34 10.54
CA SER A 915 10.63 -8.37 9.45
C SER A 915 11.89 -7.51 9.28
N GLN A 916 12.61 -7.22 10.36
CA GLN A 916 13.91 -6.57 10.30
C GLN A 916 14.96 -7.43 9.61
N LEU A 917 15.05 -8.72 9.99
CA LEU A 917 15.95 -9.67 9.34
C LEU A 917 15.56 -9.88 7.87
N PHE A 918 14.26 -9.93 7.55
CA PHE A 918 13.79 -10.01 6.17
C PHE A 918 14.16 -8.77 5.34
N ALA A 919 14.09 -7.57 5.91
CA ALA A 919 14.52 -6.34 5.24
C ALA A 919 16.03 -6.38 4.93
N THR A 920 16.87 -6.73 5.91
CA THR A 920 18.32 -6.91 5.70
C THR A 920 18.61 -7.99 4.66
N ASN A 921 17.96 -9.16 4.74
CA ASN A 921 18.14 -10.25 3.78
C ASN A 921 17.65 -9.88 2.37
N THR A 922 16.66 -9.00 2.24
CA THR A 922 16.19 -8.49 0.94
C THR A 922 17.26 -7.62 0.27
N GLU A 923 17.92 -6.73 1.02
CA GLU A 923 19.04 -5.95 0.47
C GLU A 923 20.26 -6.81 0.16
N VAL A 924 20.60 -7.79 1.02
CA VAL A 924 21.64 -8.80 0.71
C VAL A 924 21.28 -9.60 -0.55
N GLY A 925 19.99 -9.91 -0.77
CA GLY A 925 19.51 -10.54 -1.99
C GLY A 925 19.75 -9.69 -3.25
N LYS A 926 19.54 -8.36 -3.18
CA LYS A 926 19.84 -7.42 -4.29
C LYS A 926 21.35 -7.31 -4.55
N VAL A 927 22.18 -7.33 -3.50
CA VAL A 927 23.64 -7.42 -3.67
C VAL A 927 23.99 -8.75 -4.35
N GLY A 928 23.38 -9.85 -3.93
CA GLY A 928 23.51 -11.17 -4.56
C GLY A 928 23.15 -11.17 -6.04
N THR A 929 22.05 -10.55 -6.46
CA THR A 929 21.71 -10.43 -7.89
C THR A 929 22.68 -9.52 -8.65
N THR A 930 23.20 -8.46 -8.02
CA THR A 930 24.21 -7.58 -8.61
C THR A 930 25.53 -8.32 -8.86
N VAL A 931 26.01 -9.08 -7.87
CA VAL A 931 27.19 -9.95 -8.01
C VAL A 931 26.94 -11.06 -9.04
N ASN A 932 25.75 -11.67 -9.04
CA ASN A 932 25.39 -12.67 -10.03
C ASN A 932 25.36 -12.11 -11.46
N ASN A 933 24.92 -10.87 -11.66
CA ASN A 933 24.95 -10.20 -12.97
C ASN A 933 26.39 -9.90 -13.43
N ILE A 934 27.30 -9.60 -12.50
CA ILE A 934 28.73 -9.45 -12.80
C ILE A 934 29.33 -10.79 -13.26
N VAL A 935 29.05 -11.89 -12.54
CA VAL A 935 29.69 -13.20 -12.78
C VAL A 935 29.06 -13.98 -13.94
N ASN A 936 27.73 -13.93 -14.11
CA ASN A 936 26.97 -14.79 -15.04
C ASN A 936 26.36 -14.01 -16.23
N GLY A 937 27.01 -12.93 -16.68
CA GLY A 937 26.76 -12.34 -18.00
C GLY A 937 25.61 -11.33 -18.12
N GLY A 938 25.11 -10.78 -17.01
CA GLY A 938 24.20 -9.61 -17.04
C GLY A 938 24.95 -8.28 -17.26
N GLY A 939 26.21 -8.23 -16.82
CA GLY A 939 27.07 -7.06 -16.87
C GLY A 939 26.68 -5.96 -15.89
N ILE A 940 27.47 -4.89 -15.91
CA ILE A 940 27.23 -3.64 -15.19
C ILE A 940 27.04 -2.49 -16.18
N LYS A 941 26.48 -1.36 -15.73
CA LYS A 941 26.03 -0.23 -16.57
C LYS A 941 27.01 0.24 -17.68
N TYR A 942 28.32 0.07 -17.47
CA TYR A 942 29.35 0.49 -18.43
C TYR A 942 30.07 -0.68 -19.13
N PHE A 943 29.82 -1.93 -18.70
CA PHE A 943 30.42 -3.16 -19.25
C PHE A 943 29.37 -4.26 -19.29
N HIS A 944 28.72 -4.44 -20.44
CA HIS A 944 27.74 -5.50 -20.68
C HIS A 944 28.32 -6.62 -21.54
N SER A 945 28.60 -7.77 -20.91
CA SER A 945 29.13 -8.98 -21.54
C SER A 945 28.11 -10.11 -21.50
N ASN A 946 27.29 -10.24 -22.56
CA ASN A 946 26.37 -11.37 -22.70
C ASN A 946 27.13 -12.65 -23.11
N SER A 947 27.62 -13.40 -22.12
CA SER A 947 28.43 -14.60 -22.31
C SER A 947 28.37 -15.57 -21.12
N THR A 948 28.42 -16.86 -21.43
CA THR A 948 28.60 -17.97 -20.47
C THR A 948 30.00 -18.61 -20.54
N LEU A 949 30.86 -18.13 -21.44
CA LEU A 949 32.25 -18.54 -21.56
C LEU A 949 33.11 -17.93 -20.43
N PRO A 950 34.28 -18.52 -20.09
CA PRO A 950 35.14 -18.07 -18.99
C PRO A 950 35.49 -16.57 -19.03
N ASP A 951 35.78 -16.03 -17.86
CA ASP A 951 36.08 -14.61 -17.64
C ASP A 951 37.37 -14.15 -18.36
N SER A 952 37.54 -12.84 -18.47
CA SER A 952 38.75 -12.23 -19.01
C SER A 952 39.93 -12.39 -18.05
N THR A 953 41.16 -12.36 -18.59
CA THR A 953 42.39 -12.53 -17.83
C THR A 953 43.41 -11.44 -18.17
N ALA A 954 43.46 -10.42 -17.32
CA ALA A 954 44.47 -9.37 -17.33
C ALA A 954 45.65 -9.81 -16.44
N THR A 955 46.65 -10.47 -17.04
CA THR A 955 47.81 -11.04 -16.31
C THR A 955 49.03 -10.13 -16.31
N GLY A 956 49.13 -9.20 -17.26
CA GLY A 956 50.11 -8.13 -17.22
C GLY A 956 49.77 -7.08 -16.17
N THR A 957 50.79 -6.50 -15.51
CA THR A 957 50.60 -5.35 -14.62
C THR A 957 49.97 -4.18 -15.37
N ASP A 958 48.95 -3.56 -14.79
CA ASP A 958 48.16 -2.46 -15.38
C ASP A 958 47.52 -2.79 -16.75
N SER A 959 47.33 -4.08 -17.07
CA SER A 959 46.66 -4.51 -18.30
C SER A 959 45.13 -4.57 -18.16
N VAL A 960 44.42 -4.54 -19.29
CA VAL A 960 42.95 -4.53 -19.36
C VAL A 960 42.47 -5.62 -20.32
N ALA A 961 41.66 -6.56 -19.83
CA ALA A 961 41.02 -7.58 -20.66
C ALA A 961 39.49 -7.44 -20.58
N ILE A 962 38.82 -7.24 -21.72
CA ILE A 962 37.38 -6.96 -21.80
C ILE A 962 36.73 -7.96 -22.76
N GLY A 963 35.91 -8.85 -22.20
CA GLY A 963 35.19 -9.89 -22.95
C GLY A 963 35.65 -11.30 -22.56
N PRO A 964 34.80 -12.32 -22.76
CA PRO A 964 35.08 -13.67 -22.30
C PRO A 964 36.27 -14.30 -23.03
N ASN A 965 37.11 -15.03 -22.30
CA ASN A 965 38.40 -15.55 -22.76
C ASN A 965 39.37 -14.50 -23.35
N ALA A 966 39.13 -13.19 -23.13
CA ALA A 966 40.12 -12.18 -23.52
C ALA A 966 41.34 -12.28 -22.61
N VAL A 967 42.55 -12.28 -23.16
CA VAL A 967 43.80 -12.45 -22.42
C VAL A 967 44.75 -11.29 -22.72
N ALA A 968 45.04 -10.47 -21.70
CA ALA A 968 46.08 -9.45 -21.77
C ALA A 968 47.32 -9.95 -21.02
N ASN A 969 48.39 -10.24 -21.76
CA ASN A 969 49.57 -10.97 -21.28
C ASN A 969 50.72 -10.08 -20.80
N ASN A 970 50.86 -8.87 -21.35
CA ASN A 970 52.00 -7.99 -21.08
C ASN A 970 51.56 -6.70 -20.36
N ALA A 971 52.52 -6.01 -19.74
CA ALA A 971 52.24 -4.82 -18.94
C ALA A 971 51.62 -3.69 -19.78
N GLY A 972 50.51 -3.11 -19.31
CA GLY A 972 49.79 -2.03 -20.02
C GLY A 972 49.09 -2.45 -21.32
N ASP A 973 48.96 -3.74 -21.61
CA ASP A 973 48.23 -4.25 -22.78
C ASP A 973 46.71 -4.10 -22.63
N VAL A 974 46.00 -4.03 -23.76
CA VAL A 974 44.53 -4.06 -23.82
C VAL A 974 44.03 -5.17 -24.75
N ALA A 975 43.34 -6.17 -24.21
CA ALA A 975 42.64 -7.20 -24.97
C ALA A 975 41.13 -6.87 -25.04
N LEU A 976 40.62 -6.55 -26.23
CA LEU A 976 39.25 -6.08 -26.43
C LEU A 976 38.44 -7.06 -27.30
N GLY A 977 37.37 -7.61 -26.73
CA GLY A 977 36.48 -8.58 -27.39
C GLY A 977 36.75 -10.03 -27.00
N SER A 978 35.77 -10.90 -27.26
CA SER A 978 35.84 -12.32 -26.90
C SER A 978 37.05 -13.03 -27.52
N GLY A 979 37.84 -13.75 -26.71
CA GLY A 979 39.00 -14.50 -27.19
C GLY A 979 40.11 -13.63 -27.81
N SER A 980 40.10 -12.31 -27.59
CA SER A 980 41.20 -11.45 -28.01
C SER A 980 42.42 -11.71 -27.14
N VAL A 981 43.58 -11.92 -27.76
CA VAL A 981 44.83 -12.23 -27.04
C VAL A 981 45.87 -11.19 -27.42
N THR A 982 46.52 -10.58 -26.43
CA THR A 982 47.64 -9.67 -26.67
C THR A 982 48.96 -10.42 -26.74
N ALA A 983 49.93 -9.83 -27.43
CA ALA A 983 51.29 -10.33 -27.57
C ALA A 983 52.28 -9.19 -27.32
N ALA A 984 53.53 -9.52 -27.01
CA ALA A 984 54.57 -8.52 -26.76
C ALA A 984 54.69 -7.51 -27.92
N ALA A 985 54.75 -6.22 -27.57
CA ALA A 985 54.87 -5.14 -28.55
C ALA A 985 56.15 -5.29 -29.40
N VAL A 986 56.02 -5.19 -30.72
CA VAL A 986 57.13 -5.42 -31.68
C VAL A 986 57.64 -4.08 -32.24
N PRO A 987 58.87 -3.65 -31.90
CA PRO A 987 59.45 -2.42 -32.44
C PRO A 987 59.62 -2.49 -33.97
N THR A 988 59.09 -1.48 -34.67
CA THR A 988 59.17 -1.38 -36.15
C THR A 988 59.60 0.03 -36.52
N ALA A 989 60.90 0.23 -36.74
CA ALA A 989 61.49 1.56 -36.89
C ALA A 989 61.40 2.17 -38.30
N SER A 990 61.33 1.35 -39.34
CA SER A 990 61.33 1.81 -40.74
C SER A 990 60.87 0.73 -41.72
N THR A 991 60.67 1.12 -42.97
CA THR A 991 60.59 0.22 -44.13
C THR A 991 61.52 0.71 -45.24
N THR A 992 61.90 -0.16 -46.17
CA THR A 992 62.71 0.23 -47.35
C THR A 992 61.94 -0.08 -48.63
N ILE A 993 61.69 0.95 -49.43
CA ILE A 993 60.98 0.85 -50.72
C ILE A 993 61.94 1.31 -51.81
N GLN A 994 62.20 0.46 -52.81
CA GLN A 994 63.11 0.74 -53.93
C GLN A 994 64.51 1.26 -53.51
N GLY A 995 65.03 0.76 -52.38
CA GLY A 995 66.34 1.16 -51.85
C GLY A 995 66.36 2.45 -51.01
N VAL A 996 65.22 3.14 -50.86
CA VAL A 996 65.07 4.30 -49.96
C VAL A 996 64.41 3.86 -48.66
N THR A 997 65.03 4.20 -47.53
CA THR A 997 64.51 3.89 -46.19
C THR A 997 63.61 5.01 -45.68
N TYR A 998 62.39 4.64 -45.28
CA TYR A 998 61.37 5.50 -44.70
C TYR A 998 61.21 5.15 -43.22
N ASN A 999 61.60 6.07 -42.33
CA ASN A 999 61.47 5.88 -40.88
C ASN A 999 60.03 6.13 -40.42
N PHE A 1000 59.58 5.37 -39.42
CA PHE A 1000 58.25 5.50 -38.82
C PHE A 1000 58.32 6.21 -37.46
N ALA A 1001 57.28 6.99 -37.16
CA ALA A 1001 57.06 7.50 -35.80
C ALA A 1001 56.56 6.38 -34.89
N GLY A 1002 56.78 6.50 -33.57
CA GLY A 1002 56.33 5.48 -32.60
C GLY A 1002 57.08 4.14 -32.67
N ALA A 1003 58.30 4.13 -33.21
CA ALA A 1003 59.12 2.93 -33.47
C ALA A 1003 59.27 1.91 -32.32
N THR A 1004 59.08 2.35 -31.06
CA THR A 1004 59.21 1.53 -29.85
C THR A 1004 57.92 1.59 -29.01
N PRO A 1005 56.86 0.86 -29.39
CA PRO A 1005 55.63 0.76 -28.59
C PRO A 1005 55.89 0.04 -27.26
N THR A 1006 55.23 0.49 -26.18
CA THR A 1006 55.38 -0.07 -24.82
C THR A 1006 54.41 -1.21 -24.52
N SER A 1007 53.25 -1.23 -25.18
CA SER A 1007 52.20 -2.23 -25.05
C SER A 1007 51.36 -2.28 -26.34
N VAL A 1008 50.41 -3.23 -26.44
CA VAL A 1008 49.52 -3.35 -27.60
C VAL A 1008 48.03 -3.34 -27.25
N VAL A 1009 47.21 -2.91 -28.20
CA VAL A 1009 45.76 -3.11 -28.19
C VAL A 1009 45.41 -4.22 -29.17
N SER A 1010 44.85 -5.33 -28.69
CA SER A 1010 44.44 -6.48 -29.50
C SER A 1010 42.93 -6.60 -29.58
N VAL A 1011 42.40 -6.75 -30.79
CA VAL A 1011 40.96 -6.99 -31.07
C VAL A 1011 40.65 -8.43 -31.48
N GLY A 1012 41.63 -9.34 -31.45
CA GLY A 1012 41.46 -10.76 -31.78
C GLY A 1012 42.74 -11.56 -31.56
N ALA A 1013 42.65 -12.87 -31.41
CA ALA A 1013 43.82 -13.74 -31.45
C ALA A 1013 44.37 -13.88 -32.89
N PRO A 1014 45.64 -14.28 -33.08
CA PRO A 1014 46.18 -14.58 -34.41
C PRO A 1014 45.34 -15.64 -35.15
N GLY A 1015 44.92 -15.35 -36.38
CA GLY A 1015 43.99 -16.17 -37.17
C GLY A 1015 42.50 -15.99 -36.81
N ALA A 1016 42.18 -15.10 -35.86
CA ALA A 1016 40.83 -14.73 -35.43
C ALA A 1016 40.70 -13.19 -35.27
N GLU A 1017 41.41 -12.44 -36.11
CA GLU A 1017 41.44 -10.99 -36.12
C GLU A 1017 40.07 -10.37 -36.47
N ARG A 1018 39.79 -9.18 -35.92
CA ARG A 1018 38.54 -8.45 -36.17
C ARG A 1018 38.78 -7.20 -37.00
N GLN A 1019 37.81 -6.88 -37.86
CA GLN A 1019 37.80 -5.61 -38.57
C GLN A 1019 37.52 -4.46 -37.59
N ILE A 1020 38.33 -3.41 -37.67
CA ILE A 1020 38.06 -2.15 -36.95
C ILE A 1020 37.35 -1.21 -37.93
N THR A 1021 36.02 -1.13 -37.83
CA THR A 1021 35.19 -0.26 -38.66
C THR A 1021 35.02 1.13 -38.05
N ASN A 1022 34.66 2.12 -38.87
CA ASN A 1022 34.44 3.52 -38.45
C ASN A 1022 35.67 4.23 -37.87
N VAL A 1023 36.88 3.76 -38.20
CA VAL A 1023 38.13 4.47 -37.92
C VAL A 1023 38.14 5.76 -38.74
N ALA A 1024 38.19 6.91 -38.06
CA ALA A 1024 38.35 8.21 -38.71
C ALA A 1024 39.67 8.27 -39.50
N ALA A 1025 39.82 9.24 -40.41
CA ALA A 1025 41.09 9.42 -41.10
C ALA A 1025 42.16 9.88 -40.08
N GLY A 1026 43.19 9.05 -39.86
CA GLY A 1026 44.33 9.41 -39.03
C GLY A 1026 45.12 10.58 -39.63
N GLN A 1027 45.82 11.36 -38.82
CA GLN A 1027 46.62 12.48 -39.34
C GLN A 1027 47.78 11.94 -40.18
N LEU A 1028 48.01 12.51 -41.37
CA LEU A 1028 49.07 12.06 -42.27
C LEU A 1028 50.28 13.02 -42.19
N SER A 1029 51.16 12.78 -41.22
CA SER A 1029 52.38 13.56 -40.98
C SER A 1029 53.56 12.67 -40.60
N GLY A 1030 54.79 13.18 -40.69
CA GLY A 1030 56.00 12.44 -40.34
C GLY A 1030 56.16 12.09 -38.85
N THR A 1031 55.25 12.54 -37.99
CA THR A 1031 55.20 12.24 -36.55
C THR A 1031 53.96 11.47 -36.14
N SER A 1032 53.10 11.08 -37.08
CA SER A 1032 51.81 10.45 -36.77
C SER A 1032 51.96 9.01 -36.29
N THR A 1033 51.19 8.66 -35.26
CA THR A 1033 51.00 7.29 -34.76
C THR A 1033 49.54 6.85 -34.85
N ASP A 1034 48.72 7.59 -35.60
CA ASP A 1034 47.29 7.30 -35.77
C ASP A 1034 47.10 6.06 -36.68
N ALA A 1035 46.05 5.28 -36.42
CA ALA A 1035 45.65 4.20 -37.32
C ALA A 1035 45.14 4.77 -38.65
N VAL A 1036 45.82 4.45 -39.76
CA VAL A 1036 45.36 4.83 -41.10
C VAL A 1036 44.18 3.97 -41.52
N ASN A 1037 43.11 4.59 -42.00
CA ASN A 1037 41.92 3.86 -42.43
C ASN A 1037 41.97 3.48 -43.93
N GLY A 1038 40.99 2.67 -44.34
CA GLY A 1038 40.91 2.17 -45.72
C GLY A 1038 40.76 3.27 -46.79
N SER A 1039 40.12 4.41 -46.48
CA SER A 1039 39.94 5.48 -47.48
C SER A 1039 41.22 6.31 -47.68
N GLN A 1040 42.04 6.46 -46.65
CA GLN A 1040 43.38 7.06 -46.79
C GLN A 1040 44.29 6.19 -47.65
N LEU A 1041 44.37 4.89 -47.35
CA LEU A 1041 45.17 3.95 -48.15
C LEU A 1041 44.62 3.85 -49.59
N TYR A 1042 43.30 3.89 -49.77
CA TYR A 1042 42.69 3.93 -51.10
C TYR A 1042 43.02 5.22 -51.86
N ALA A 1043 43.05 6.38 -51.21
CA ALA A 1043 43.44 7.65 -51.83
C ALA A 1043 44.91 7.62 -52.29
N THR A 1044 45.82 7.15 -51.42
CA THR A 1044 47.24 6.97 -51.76
C THR A 1044 47.41 5.96 -52.90
N ASN A 1045 46.77 4.79 -52.82
CA ASN A 1045 46.83 3.77 -53.88
C ASN A 1045 46.19 4.25 -55.19
N THR A 1046 45.16 5.10 -55.14
CA THR A 1046 44.57 5.71 -56.34
C THR A 1046 45.55 6.70 -56.97
N ALA A 1047 46.27 7.50 -56.18
CA ALA A 1047 47.32 8.38 -56.69
C ALA A 1047 48.47 7.58 -57.34
N VAL A 1048 48.96 6.52 -56.67
CA VAL A 1048 50.01 5.63 -57.20
C VAL A 1048 49.56 4.88 -58.46
N ASN A 1049 48.31 4.38 -58.50
CA ASN A 1049 47.75 3.77 -59.70
C ASN A 1049 47.57 4.79 -60.83
N ASN A 1050 47.20 6.03 -60.55
CA ASN A 1050 47.09 7.07 -61.58
C ASN A 1050 48.47 7.44 -62.16
N ILE A 1051 49.53 7.44 -61.35
CA ILE A 1051 50.91 7.59 -61.85
C ILE A 1051 51.32 6.40 -62.71
N THR A 1052 51.10 5.17 -62.21
CA THR A 1052 51.49 3.93 -62.90
C THR A 1052 50.76 3.74 -64.23
N ASN A 1053 49.49 4.15 -64.31
CA ASN A 1053 48.65 4.09 -65.50
C ASN A 1053 48.64 5.39 -66.33
N GLY A 1054 49.56 6.34 -66.10
CA GLY A 1054 49.72 7.55 -66.93
C GLY A 1054 48.59 8.60 -66.84
N LYS A 1055 47.67 8.45 -65.87
CA LYS A 1055 46.56 9.39 -65.61
C LYS A 1055 46.96 10.59 -64.75
N ALA A 1056 48.14 10.58 -64.15
CA ALA A 1056 48.72 11.71 -63.43
C ALA A 1056 50.26 11.71 -63.56
N GLY A 1057 50.85 12.87 -63.86
CA GLY A 1057 52.30 13.04 -64.06
C GLY A 1057 52.60 14.18 -65.05
N PRO A 1058 53.88 14.47 -65.35
CA PRO A 1058 54.26 15.52 -66.32
C PRO A 1058 53.88 15.18 -67.78
N PHE A 1059 53.48 13.93 -68.06
CA PHE A 1059 53.06 13.45 -69.37
C PHE A 1059 51.70 12.74 -69.28
N VAL A 1060 50.62 13.51 -69.09
CA VAL A 1060 49.23 13.00 -69.08
C VAL A 1060 48.65 12.89 -70.49
N SER A 1061 47.85 11.84 -70.76
CA SER A 1061 47.19 11.60 -72.05
C SER A 1061 45.67 11.49 -71.91
N ASP A 1062 44.96 11.93 -72.95
CA ASP A 1062 43.54 11.63 -73.18
C ASP A 1062 43.30 10.12 -73.34
N SER A 1063 42.05 9.69 -73.08
CA SER A 1063 41.60 8.31 -72.85
C SER A 1063 41.50 7.44 -74.11
N SER A 1064 42.09 7.87 -75.23
CA SER A 1064 41.84 7.36 -76.57
C SER A 1064 42.87 6.35 -77.11
N VAL A 1065 43.88 5.96 -76.31
CA VAL A 1065 44.97 5.05 -76.73
C VAL A 1065 45.13 3.87 -75.76
N THR A 1066 45.23 2.63 -76.25
CA THR A 1066 45.16 1.39 -75.44
C THR A 1066 46.35 0.40 -75.54
N SER A 1067 47.40 0.70 -76.30
CA SER A 1067 48.75 0.06 -76.22
C SER A 1067 49.86 1.11 -76.44
N THR A 1068 51.00 1.19 -75.72
CA THR A 1068 51.59 0.39 -74.61
C THR A 1068 52.53 1.30 -73.78
N GLN A 1069 53.07 0.89 -72.61
CA GLN A 1069 53.91 1.79 -71.79
C GLN A 1069 55.15 2.34 -72.55
N PRO A 1070 55.64 3.57 -72.25
CA PRO A 1070 56.91 4.07 -72.75
C PRO A 1070 58.09 3.18 -72.34
N VAL A 1071 59.04 2.98 -73.24
CA VAL A 1071 60.24 2.15 -73.06
C VAL A 1071 61.50 3.00 -73.21
N SER A 1072 62.10 3.42 -72.10
CA SER A 1072 63.44 4.02 -72.06
C SER A 1072 64.47 2.95 -71.67
N SER A 1073 65.17 2.38 -72.65
CA SER A 1073 66.17 1.31 -72.44
C SER A 1073 67.58 1.68 -72.86
N GLY A 1074 67.76 2.79 -73.58
CA GLY A 1074 69.08 3.39 -73.80
C GLY A 1074 69.64 4.01 -72.52
N ALA A 1075 70.97 3.97 -72.35
CA ALA A 1075 71.63 4.62 -71.22
C ALA A 1075 71.38 6.15 -71.26
N ASN A 1076 70.87 6.74 -70.18
CA ASN A 1076 70.41 8.14 -70.11
C ASN A 1076 69.27 8.50 -71.08
N ALA A 1077 68.52 7.52 -71.61
CA ALA A 1077 67.38 7.78 -72.48
C ALA A 1077 66.12 8.22 -71.71
N LEU A 1078 65.28 9.04 -72.34
CA LEU A 1078 64.03 9.57 -71.77
C LEU A 1078 62.87 9.29 -72.71
N ALA A 1079 61.84 8.56 -72.25
CA ALA A 1079 60.64 8.26 -73.02
C ALA A 1079 59.38 8.82 -72.31
N GLY A 1080 58.58 9.61 -73.03
CA GLY A 1080 57.33 10.19 -72.56
C GLY A 1080 56.22 10.03 -73.60
N GLY A 1081 55.04 9.58 -73.18
CA GLY A 1081 53.95 9.22 -74.09
C GLY A 1081 53.83 7.71 -74.32
N PHE A 1082 52.62 7.28 -74.62
CA PHE A 1082 52.25 5.86 -74.67
C PHE A 1082 52.65 5.27 -76.02
N GLY A 1083 53.48 4.23 -76.00
CA GLY A 1083 54.15 3.65 -77.17
C GLY A 1083 55.48 4.35 -77.52
N ALA A 1084 55.94 5.32 -76.70
CA ALA A 1084 57.22 5.98 -76.91
C ALA A 1084 58.40 5.02 -76.65
N SER A 1085 59.32 4.85 -77.59
CA SER A 1085 60.49 3.98 -77.45
C SER A 1085 61.79 4.77 -77.60
N ALA A 1086 62.50 4.94 -76.49
CA ALA A 1086 63.82 5.56 -76.37
C ALA A 1086 64.86 4.45 -76.08
N THR A 1087 65.36 3.82 -77.13
CA THR A 1087 66.29 2.68 -77.09
C THR A 1087 67.75 3.08 -77.36
N GLY A 1088 68.00 4.26 -77.92
CA GLY A 1088 69.33 4.83 -78.13
C GLY A 1088 69.89 5.50 -76.87
N ALA A 1089 71.21 5.51 -76.71
CA ALA A 1089 71.85 6.17 -75.55
C ALA A 1089 71.65 7.70 -75.62
N ALA A 1090 71.27 8.32 -74.50
CA ALA A 1090 70.99 9.76 -74.37
C ALA A 1090 69.90 10.32 -75.31
N SER A 1091 69.00 9.48 -75.83
CA SER A 1091 67.87 9.93 -76.64
C SER A 1091 66.72 10.49 -75.79
N SER A 1092 65.88 11.34 -76.39
CA SER A 1092 64.69 11.89 -75.74
C SER A 1092 63.50 11.81 -76.68
N VAL A 1093 62.50 10.99 -76.33
CA VAL A 1093 61.37 10.61 -77.19
C VAL A 1093 60.07 10.98 -76.49
N ILE A 1094 59.38 12.02 -76.99
CA ILE A 1094 58.21 12.62 -76.35
C ILE A 1094 57.02 12.70 -77.33
N GLY A 1095 56.08 11.76 -77.22
CA GLY A 1095 54.86 11.65 -78.01
C GLY A 1095 54.32 10.21 -78.08
N ASN A 1096 53.00 10.01 -78.16
CA ASN A 1096 52.45 8.65 -78.22
C ASN A 1096 52.88 7.97 -79.53
N GLY A 1097 53.39 6.74 -79.45
CA GLY A 1097 53.92 5.96 -80.58
C GLY A 1097 55.22 6.48 -81.18
N ALA A 1098 55.92 7.42 -80.52
CA ALA A 1098 57.18 7.96 -81.03
C ALA A 1098 58.36 6.97 -80.85
N THR A 1099 59.30 6.86 -81.79
CA THR A 1099 60.40 5.87 -81.69
C THR A 1099 61.74 6.39 -82.20
N ASP A 1100 62.81 6.21 -81.41
CA ASP A 1100 64.18 6.54 -81.84
C ASP A 1100 64.87 5.44 -82.65
N ASN A 1101 64.31 4.22 -82.64
CA ASN A 1101 64.87 3.02 -83.26
C ASN A 1101 66.37 2.80 -82.99
N GLY A 1102 66.82 3.14 -81.78
CA GLY A 1102 68.17 2.87 -81.27
C GLY A 1102 69.19 3.99 -81.52
N VAL A 1103 68.78 5.14 -82.08
CA VAL A 1103 69.69 6.23 -82.42
C VAL A 1103 70.11 7.01 -81.17
N ALA A 1104 71.43 7.12 -80.94
CA ALA A 1104 71.98 7.80 -79.77
C ALA A 1104 71.95 9.34 -79.91
N ASN A 1105 71.67 10.04 -78.82
CA ASN A 1105 71.50 11.50 -78.70
C ASN A 1105 70.30 12.10 -79.46
N SER A 1106 69.46 11.28 -80.10
CA SER A 1106 68.37 11.78 -80.92
C SER A 1106 67.23 12.36 -80.09
N THR A 1107 66.63 13.47 -80.55
CA THR A 1107 65.41 14.02 -79.95
C THR A 1107 64.21 13.85 -80.89
N VAL A 1108 63.18 13.12 -80.43
CA VAL A 1108 61.95 12.84 -81.18
C VAL A 1108 60.78 13.50 -80.45
N LEU A 1109 60.09 14.45 -81.09
CA LEU A 1109 58.88 15.07 -80.54
C LEU A 1109 57.69 14.90 -81.48
N GLY A 1110 56.56 14.45 -80.95
CA GLY A 1110 55.27 14.38 -81.65
C GLY A 1110 54.67 12.97 -81.73
N GLN A 1111 53.35 12.91 -81.91
CA GLN A 1111 52.59 11.66 -82.06
C GLN A 1111 53.08 10.87 -83.29
N GLY A 1112 53.48 9.61 -83.10
CA GLY A 1112 53.95 8.72 -84.18
C GLY A 1112 55.26 9.14 -84.86
N ALA A 1113 55.98 10.14 -84.33
CA ALA A 1113 57.25 10.57 -84.89
C ALA A 1113 58.30 9.46 -84.73
N SER A 1114 58.97 9.07 -85.81
CA SER A 1114 60.02 8.05 -85.75
C SER A 1114 61.28 8.48 -86.48
N ILE A 1115 62.44 8.09 -85.92
CA ILE A 1115 63.73 8.23 -86.57
C ILE A 1115 64.09 6.89 -87.22
N THR A 1116 64.67 6.93 -88.42
CA THR A 1116 65.06 5.72 -89.14
C THR A 1116 66.27 5.06 -88.46
N ALA A 1117 66.21 3.74 -88.24
CA ALA A 1117 67.28 2.99 -87.60
C ALA A 1117 68.63 3.16 -88.34
N GLY A 1118 69.73 3.27 -87.57
CA GLY A 1118 71.10 3.30 -88.12
C GLY A 1118 71.66 4.67 -88.46
N LEU A 1119 70.96 5.77 -88.16
CA LEU A 1119 71.52 7.13 -88.26
C LEU A 1119 72.58 7.39 -87.17
N THR A 1120 73.59 8.20 -87.49
CA THR A 1120 74.68 8.59 -86.58
C THR A 1120 74.79 10.11 -86.48
N GLY A 1121 74.41 10.67 -85.33
CA GLY A 1121 74.38 12.12 -85.08
C GLY A 1121 73.24 12.46 -84.11
N SER A 1122 73.28 13.67 -83.54
CA SER A 1122 72.24 14.24 -82.67
C SER A 1122 71.04 14.77 -83.47
#